data_AF-C5NZL1-F1
#
_entry.id   AF-C5NZL1-F1
#
_cell.length_a   1.000
_cell.length_b   1.000
_cell.length_c   1.000
_cell.angle_alpha   90.00
_cell.angle_beta   90.00
_cell.angle_gamma   90.00
#
_symmetry.space_group_name_H-M   'P 1'
#
loop_
_entity.id
_entity.type
_entity.pdbx_description
1 polymer ?
#
loop_
_entity_poly.entity_id
_entity_poly.type
_entity_poly.pdbx_seq_one_letter_code
_entity_poly.pdbx_strand_id
1 'polypeptide(L)'
;MARQWPPDYMDIFQGFELINGNTFDSPYGTLPPTEDPVILELFSKTQVAPSGPFHNHPAILMTVNYLQKQHDWSWRDKEAYKKIFPGLNRSLSPDSITIERPDNARLNTGAYGLLGKCFANYGGKYSDNVNTGKCDSEIRSLDQYIRQNGTFLFAEYLRHSRGMAPSASKVAQYKSLLLSHAYRYLKEAQYVSGSWSNAELEMYMHFVKLLACGASQAEVRDVYRELTTVEPILSPSAFRAITDTRWTSYGAWLGSGILDWGDMNAKNLADYVMIGGRSKLELAYKYLQRFDYYASSGSCFAAGTQVALGNGASKAIEDIQEGDQVASSLFGSFEENEAKATVAFVSKIRRKGRTLFAYRYAPSIKFSDTHPLVPEPKSNDIRGPHLLFVDPERATSVNPTWQSIPTIKISPDELTPHPPGTINGDEEFLYDLVLEPPAGSNAVARTYTVIDPNGQCLKALSEAPIFEWFPYATKFFERLFAVLRQDKQEMSSLFRLLCDEHIDFTGMLNNAIRETGIQMQSRQQLTNKESGFVVASRFLTADEGKGYAMNQSIADFAEKLISLLGRQINNMILTGWANTVASEENTRGQPATTVLLLHSLHILDSPRPAQARVDNFKGLKVSVIQDGTEVASEAINATVRGWQTFEIGRGIGIGNPSFTKHDDRETISVNLEIHDVGAGIVYHGGGPVHEGVDTRIALAGESGDEYAVLEAKLQRMHQDTLESQFSWGDSERATVADVLGECFAEKMIDALRKSNESE
;
A
#
# COMPACT_ATOMS: atom_id res chain seq x y z
N MET A 1 -15.93 -28.20 10.76
CA MET A 1 -15.77 -29.68 10.76
C MET A 1 -15.03 -30.32 11.96
N ALA A 2 -14.72 -29.64 13.07
CA ALA A 2 -14.06 -30.27 14.23
C ALA A 2 -14.69 -29.85 15.56
N ARG A 3 -15.60 -30.67 16.11
CA ARG A 3 -15.90 -30.69 17.55
C ARG A 3 -16.21 -32.12 17.95
N GLN A 4 -15.42 -32.62 18.91
CA GLN A 4 -15.46 -33.94 19.56
C GLN A 4 -14.73 -35.09 18.85
N TRP A 5 -13.41 -35.16 19.07
CA TRP A 5 -12.64 -36.40 18.95
C TRP A 5 -11.85 -36.63 20.26
N PRO A 6 -11.65 -37.88 20.71
CA PRO A 6 -10.84 -38.20 21.89
C PRO A 6 -9.35 -37.82 21.70
N PRO A 7 -8.61 -37.53 22.78
CA PRO A 7 -7.22 -37.01 22.71
C PRO A 7 -6.21 -37.91 22.01
N ASP A 8 -6.46 -39.21 21.90
CA ASP A 8 -5.46 -40.20 21.43
C ASP A 8 -5.30 -40.27 19.88
N TYR A 9 -5.92 -39.34 19.14
CA TYR A 9 -5.88 -39.27 17.66
C TYR A 9 -5.29 -37.96 17.10
N MET A 10 -4.62 -37.16 17.93
CA MET A 10 -4.19 -35.77 17.66
C MET A 10 -2.82 -35.58 16.98
N ASP A 11 -2.38 -36.50 16.11
CA ASP A 11 -1.16 -36.30 15.27
C ASP A 11 -1.48 -35.85 13.83
N ILE A 12 -2.69 -35.32 13.58
CA ILE A 12 -3.22 -35.08 12.22
C ILE A 12 -3.04 -33.62 11.72
N PHE A 13 -2.45 -32.69 12.49
CA PHE A 13 -2.39 -31.26 12.09
C PHE A 13 -1.07 -30.51 12.32
N GLN A 14 0.09 -31.17 12.30
CA GLN A 14 1.38 -30.47 12.22
C GLN A 14 2.05 -30.69 10.86
N GLY A 15 2.08 -29.64 10.05
CA GLY A 15 2.72 -29.63 8.74
C GLY A 15 2.46 -28.35 7.97
N PHE A 16 2.87 -27.20 8.52
CA PHE A 16 2.97 -25.95 7.78
C PHE A 16 4.28 -25.26 8.14
N GLU A 17 5.33 -25.59 7.38
CA GLU A 17 6.47 -24.71 7.14
C GLU A 17 6.61 -24.60 5.61
N LEU A 18 6.37 -23.40 5.07
CA LEU A 18 6.52 -23.09 3.65
C LEU A 18 7.82 -22.31 3.43
N ILE A 19 8.77 -23.03 2.82
CA ILE A 19 9.70 -22.67 1.72
C ILE A 19 9.85 -21.16 1.41
N ASN A 20 11.10 -20.70 1.53
CA ASN A 20 11.60 -19.37 1.18
C ASN A 20 11.62 -19.09 -0.34
N GLY A 21 11.60 -17.79 -0.64
CA GLY A 21 11.34 -17.16 -1.93
C GLY A 21 12.22 -17.57 -3.12
N ASN A 22 11.56 -17.58 -4.28
CA ASN A 22 12.12 -17.26 -5.59
C ASN A 22 10.98 -16.73 -6.48
N THR A 23 11.21 -15.60 -7.13
CA THR A 23 10.32 -15.02 -8.15
C THR A 23 10.28 -15.92 -9.38
N PHE A 24 9.09 -16.44 -9.71
CA PHE A 24 8.84 -17.22 -10.92
C PHE A 24 8.32 -16.30 -12.04
N ASP A 25 9.01 -16.25 -13.17
CA ASP A 25 8.48 -15.65 -14.39
C ASP A 25 7.29 -16.48 -14.91
N SER A 26 6.17 -15.81 -15.17
CA SER A 26 4.96 -16.43 -15.72
C SER A 26 5.23 -16.94 -17.15
N PRO A 27 5.05 -18.25 -17.45
CA PRO A 27 5.26 -18.79 -18.79
C PRO A 27 4.12 -18.46 -19.78
N TYR A 28 3.12 -17.66 -19.39
CA TYR A 28 1.96 -17.32 -20.23
C TYR A 28 1.82 -15.80 -20.36
N GLY A 29 1.82 -15.32 -21.61
CA GLY A 29 1.87 -13.92 -21.99
C GLY A 29 0.68 -13.05 -21.55
N THR A 30 0.82 -11.77 -21.89
CA THR A 30 0.10 -10.55 -21.46
C THR A 30 -1.38 -10.45 -21.87
N LEU A 31 -2.23 -11.41 -21.50
CA LEU A 31 -3.68 -11.14 -21.52
C LEU A 31 -4.10 -10.46 -20.20
N PRO A 32 -4.88 -9.36 -20.25
CA PRO A 32 -5.41 -8.74 -19.04
C PRO A 32 -6.25 -9.79 -18.28
N PRO A 33 -6.08 -9.97 -16.96
CA PRO A 33 -6.78 -10.97 -16.14
C PRO A 33 -8.30 -10.93 -16.24
N THR A 34 -8.84 -9.80 -16.71
CA THR A 34 -10.27 -9.61 -16.94
C THR A 34 -10.76 -10.51 -18.07
N GLU A 35 -10.04 -10.77 -19.16
CA GLU A 35 -10.61 -11.52 -20.31
C GLU A 35 -10.61 -13.06 -20.14
N ASP A 36 -10.35 -13.59 -18.94
CA ASP A 36 -10.26 -15.02 -18.67
C ASP A 36 -11.66 -15.70 -18.57
N PRO A 37 -11.94 -16.75 -19.37
CA PRO A 37 -13.25 -17.44 -19.39
C PRO A 37 -13.67 -18.03 -18.04
N VAL A 38 -12.73 -18.43 -17.19
CA VAL A 38 -13.03 -19.01 -15.86
C VAL A 38 -13.45 -17.91 -14.89
N ILE A 39 -12.83 -16.73 -14.99
CA ILE A 39 -13.19 -15.55 -14.22
C ILE A 39 -14.58 -15.04 -14.64
N LEU A 40 -14.88 -15.08 -15.94
CA LEU A 40 -16.20 -14.80 -16.50
C LEU A 40 -17.28 -15.78 -15.98
N GLU A 41 -16.97 -17.08 -15.93
CA GLU A 41 -17.89 -18.10 -15.41
C GLU A 41 -18.18 -17.88 -13.91
N LEU A 42 -17.15 -17.63 -13.10
CA LEU A 42 -17.26 -17.30 -11.67
C LEU A 42 -18.18 -16.09 -11.44
N PHE A 43 -17.99 -15.04 -12.23
CA PHE A 43 -18.75 -13.81 -12.14
C PHE A 43 -20.22 -13.99 -12.51
N SER A 44 -20.50 -14.70 -13.62
CA SER A 44 -21.86 -15.05 -14.02
C SER A 44 -22.62 -15.85 -12.96
N LYS A 45 -21.88 -16.60 -12.12
CA LYS A 45 -22.43 -17.42 -11.05
C LYS A 45 -22.69 -16.66 -9.76
N THR A 46 -22.11 -15.48 -9.56
CA THR A 46 -22.10 -14.80 -8.26
C THR A 46 -22.69 -13.38 -8.27
N GLN A 47 -23.08 -12.80 -9.41
CA GLN A 47 -23.62 -11.44 -9.50
C GLN A 47 -25.16 -11.36 -9.43
N VAL A 48 -25.68 -10.22 -8.94
CA VAL A 48 -27.12 -9.89 -8.91
C VAL A 48 -27.68 -9.49 -10.29
N ALA A 49 -26.88 -8.92 -11.19
CA ALA A 49 -27.27 -8.59 -12.57
C ALA A 49 -26.06 -8.52 -13.54
N PRO A 50 -25.99 -9.31 -14.62
CA PRO A 50 -24.80 -9.45 -15.49
C PRO A 50 -24.45 -8.24 -16.39
N SER A 51 -25.08 -7.07 -16.22
CA SER A 51 -25.04 -5.97 -17.20
C SER A 51 -24.11 -4.80 -16.87
N GLY A 52 -23.20 -4.92 -15.88
CA GLY A 52 -22.26 -3.85 -15.49
C GLY A 52 -20.86 -3.95 -16.15
N PRO A 53 -20.10 -2.84 -16.26
CA PRO A 53 -18.74 -2.85 -16.82
C PRO A 53 -17.82 -3.78 -16.02
N PHE A 54 -17.31 -4.76 -16.75
CA PHE A 54 -16.73 -6.01 -16.28
C PHE A 54 -15.37 -5.89 -15.58
N HIS A 55 -14.52 -4.93 -15.97
CA HIS A 55 -13.13 -4.82 -15.54
C HIS A 55 -12.94 -4.20 -14.14
N ASN A 56 -13.99 -3.58 -13.57
CA ASN A 56 -13.93 -2.85 -12.30
C ASN A 56 -14.68 -3.52 -11.15
N HIS A 57 -15.19 -4.74 -11.34
CA HIS A 57 -16.01 -5.37 -10.31
C HIS A 57 -15.15 -5.84 -9.11
N PRO A 58 -15.37 -5.32 -7.89
CA PRO A 58 -14.48 -5.54 -6.75
C PRO A 58 -14.26 -7.01 -6.39
N ALA A 59 -15.32 -7.84 -6.44
CA ALA A 59 -15.21 -9.27 -6.14
C ALA A 59 -14.34 -10.03 -7.16
N ILE A 60 -14.28 -9.58 -8.42
CA ILE A 60 -13.43 -10.16 -9.46
C ILE A 60 -11.96 -9.82 -9.16
N LEU A 61 -11.68 -8.54 -8.90
CA LEU A 61 -10.34 -8.07 -8.57
C LEU A 61 -9.81 -8.75 -7.30
N MET A 62 -10.66 -8.94 -6.29
CA MET A 62 -10.32 -9.69 -5.08
C MET A 62 -9.99 -11.16 -5.36
N THR A 63 -10.78 -11.81 -6.22
CA THR A 63 -10.57 -13.21 -6.58
C THR A 63 -9.26 -13.39 -7.36
N VAL A 64 -9.02 -12.53 -8.35
CA VAL A 64 -7.79 -12.54 -9.16
C VAL A 64 -6.56 -12.36 -8.26
N ASN A 65 -6.58 -11.39 -7.35
CA ASN A 65 -5.45 -11.12 -6.46
C ASN A 65 -5.23 -12.21 -5.41
N TYR A 66 -6.32 -12.76 -4.84
CA TYR A 66 -6.23 -13.93 -3.96
C TYR A 66 -5.54 -15.10 -4.66
N LEU A 67 -5.92 -15.38 -5.90
CA LEU A 67 -5.36 -16.48 -6.67
C LEU A 67 -3.92 -16.21 -7.13
N GLN A 68 -3.57 -14.97 -7.49
CA GLN A 68 -2.22 -14.56 -7.89
C GLN A 68 -1.21 -14.66 -6.73
N LYS A 69 -1.57 -14.16 -5.54
CA LYS A 69 -0.70 -14.17 -4.35
C LYS A 69 -0.48 -15.57 -3.76
N GLN A 70 -1.38 -16.52 -4.02
CA GLN A 70 -1.21 -17.91 -3.59
C GLN A 70 -0.25 -18.70 -4.51
N HIS A 71 0.37 -18.05 -5.52
CA HIS A 71 1.38 -18.57 -6.45
C HIS A 71 1.03 -19.92 -7.12
N ASP A 72 -0.26 -20.23 -7.23
CA ASP A 72 -0.74 -21.52 -7.71
C ASP A 72 -1.87 -21.30 -8.71
N TRP A 73 -1.52 -21.37 -9.98
CA TRP A 73 -2.41 -21.16 -11.12
C TRP A 73 -3.22 -22.42 -11.50
N SER A 74 -3.15 -23.51 -10.72
CA SER A 74 -3.88 -24.77 -10.99
C SER A 74 -5.42 -24.63 -11.02
N TRP A 75 -5.95 -23.48 -10.59
CA TRP A 75 -7.37 -23.15 -10.76
C TRP A 75 -7.78 -22.92 -12.22
N ARG A 76 -6.85 -22.56 -13.12
CA ARG A 76 -7.12 -22.37 -14.56
C ARG A 76 -7.51 -23.67 -15.27
N ASP A 77 -7.17 -24.83 -14.72
CA ASP A 77 -7.47 -26.15 -15.32
C ASP A 77 -8.84 -26.74 -14.93
N LYS A 78 -9.79 -25.90 -14.46
CA LYS A 78 -11.10 -26.34 -13.92
C LYS A 78 -10.97 -27.22 -12.66
N GLU A 79 -9.95 -26.97 -11.84
CA GLU A 79 -9.71 -27.71 -10.60
C GLU A 79 -9.75 -26.83 -9.34
N ALA A 80 -10.59 -25.80 -9.33
CA ALA A 80 -10.78 -24.92 -8.17
C ALA A 80 -11.08 -25.69 -6.86
N TYR A 81 -11.73 -26.84 -6.96
CA TYR A 81 -11.94 -27.76 -5.84
C TYR A 81 -10.63 -28.19 -5.14
N LYS A 82 -9.47 -28.18 -5.80
CA LYS A 82 -8.17 -28.51 -5.18
C LYS A 82 -7.77 -27.52 -4.10
N LYS A 83 -8.26 -26.29 -4.11
CA LYS A 83 -8.05 -25.36 -2.98
C LYS A 83 -8.90 -25.72 -1.75
N ILE A 84 -10.01 -26.43 -1.94
CA ILE A 84 -10.84 -27.00 -0.86
C ILE A 84 -10.32 -28.39 -0.46
N PHE A 85 -9.78 -29.15 -1.42
CA PHE A 85 -9.29 -30.51 -1.27
C PHE A 85 -7.85 -30.66 -1.82
N PRO A 86 -6.83 -30.05 -1.18
CA PRO A 86 -5.47 -29.95 -1.71
C PRO A 86 -4.73 -31.28 -1.90
N GLY A 87 -5.30 -32.40 -1.43
CA GLY A 87 -4.76 -33.73 -1.64
C GLY A 87 -5.29 -34.49 -2.86
N LEU A 88 -6.32 -34.00 -3.58
CA LEU A 88 -6.97 -34.82 -4.61
C LEU A 88 -6.12 -34.91 -5.91
N ASN A 89 -5.44 -36.04 -6.15
CA ASN A 89 -4.63 -36.28 -7.36
C ASN A 89 -5.16 -37.46 -8.21
N ARG A 90 -5.80 -37.13 -9.34
CA ARG A 90 -6.59 -38.06 -10.16
C ARG A 90 -5.80 -39.11 -10.93
N SER A 91 -4.50 -38.89 -11.19
CA SER A 91 -3.68 -39.86 -11.92
C SER A 91 -3.48 -41.17 -11.14
N LEU A 92 -3.80 -41.16 -9.84
CA LEU A 92 -3.72 -42.30 -8.94
C LEU A 92 -5.05 -43.09 -8.83
N SER A 93 -6.12 -42.62 -9.47
CA SER A 93 -7.43 -43.27 -9.49
C SER A 93 -7.64 -43.92 -10.86
N PRO A 94 -7.28 -45.22 -11.04
CA PRO A 94 -7.36 -45.91 -12.32
C PRO A 94 -8.80 -45.91 -12.87
N ASP A 95 -8.94 -45.62 -14.17
CA ASP A 95 -10.23 -45.49 -14.88
C ASP A 95 -11.15 -46.72 -14.74
N SER A 96 -10.61 -47.87 -14.35
CA SER A 96 -11.29 -49.17 -14.31
C SER A 96 -11.80 -49.61 -12.93
N ILE A 97 -11.55 -48.86 -11.83
CA ILE A 97 -11.87 -49.32 -10.47
C ILE A 97 -12.95 -48.45 -9.79
N THR A 98 -14.21 -48.75 -10.16
CA THR A 98 -15.49 -48.77 -9.38
C THR A 98 -15.82 -47.72 -8.30
N ILE A 99 -15.18 -46.54 -8.28
CA ILE A 99 -15.69 -45.39 -7.53
C ILE A 99 -16.21 -44.37 -8.53
N GLU A 100 -17.49 -43.98 -8.42
CA GLU A 100 -18.04 -42.87 -9.21
C GLU A 100 -17.15 -41.64 -8.98
N ARG A 101 -16.60 -41.11 -10.08
CA ARG A 101 -15.68 -39.97 -10.00
C ARG A 101 -16.41 -38.77 -9.40
N PRO A 102 -15.75 -37.99 -8.54
CA PRO A 102 -16.33 -36.76 -8.03
C PRO A 102 -16.82 -35.86 -9.15
N ASP A 103 -18.04 -35.30 -9.04
CA ASP A 103 -18.61 -34.38 -10.01
C ASP A 103 -17.89 -33.02 -9.92
N ASN A 104 -16.93 -32.80 -10.82
CA ASN A 104 -16.11 -31.59 -10.84
C ASN A 104 -16.94 -30.33 -10.96
N ALA A 105 -18.02 -30.38 -11.74
CA ALA A 105 -18.85 -29.22 -11.98
C ALA A 105 -19.51 -28.80 -10.66
N ARG A 106 -19.99 -29.77 -9.86
CA ARG A 106 -20.56 -29.52 -8.53
C ARG A 106 -19.52 -29.07 -7.52
N LEU A 107 -18.36 -29.74 -7.47
CA LEU A 107 -17.27 -29.35 -6.57
C LEU A 107 -16.77 -27.93 -6.83
N ASN A 108 -16.56 -27.56 -8.10
CA ASN A 108 -16.14 -26.22 -8.49
C ASN A 108 -17.25 -25.19 -8.22
N THR A 109 -18.50 -25.49 -8.58
CA THR A 109 -19.59 -24.52 -8.41
C THR A 109 -19.87 -24.25 -6.93
N GLY A 110 -19.81 -25.26 -6.06
CA GLY A 110 -19.88 -25.06 -4.62
C GLY A 110 -18.67 -24.31 -4.04
N ALA A 111 -17.47 -24.56 -4.56
CA ALA A 111 -16.26 -23.80 -4.18
C ALA A 111 -16.40 -22.31 -4.50
N TYR A 112 -16.94 -22.00 -5.66
CA TYR A 112 -17.25 -20.64 -6.08
C TYR A 112 -18.34 -20.01 -5.22
N GLY A 113 -19.35 -20.77 -4.82
CA GLY A 113 -20.36 -20.35 -3.84
C GLY A 113 -19.73 -19.96 -2.49
N LEU A 114 -18.85 -20.82 -1.95
CA LEU A 114 -18.14 -20.56 -0.69
C LEU A 114 -17.25 -19.31 -0.77
N LEU A 115 -16.48 -19.16 -1.85
CA LEU A 115 -15.66 -17.97 -2.11
C LEU A 115 -16.50 -16.70 -2.23
N GLY A 116 -17.58 -16.73 -3.01
CA GLY A 116 -18.51 -15.61 -3.16
C GLY A 116 -19.10 -15.18 -1.82
N LYS A 117 -19.45 -16.13 -0.96
CA LYS A 117 -19.97 -15.85 0.39
C LYS A 117 -18.91 -15.33 1.36
N CYS A 118 -17.66 -15.80 1.27
CA CYS A 118 -16.53 -15.22 1.97
C CYS A 118 -16.37 -13.73 1.62
N PHE A 119 -16.49 -13.37 0.34
CA PHE A 119 -16.41 -11.98 -0.11
C PHE A 119 -17.61 -11.13 0.32
N ALA A 120 -18.83 -11.66 0.25
CA ALA A 120 -20.03 -10.96 0.71
C ALA A 120 -19.95 -10.62 2.21
N ASN A 121 -19.50 -11.57 3.04
CA ASN A 121 -19.37 -11.37 4.49
C ASN A 121 -18.21 -10.46 4.87
N TYR A 122 -17.11 -10.46 4.11
CA TYR A 122 -15.98 -9.58 4.35
C TYR A 122 -16.22 -8.15 3.83
N GLY A 123 -16.89 -8.03 2.67
CA GLY A 123 -16.98 -6.81 1.89
C GLY A 123 -17.97 -5.76 2.40
N GLY A 124 -18.83 -6.06 3.38
CA GLY A 124 -19.77 -5.16 4.06
C GLY A 124 -20.60 -4.28 3.11
N LYS A 125 -20.03 -3.17 2.64
CA LYS A 125 -20.57 -2.28 1.60
C LYS A 125 -20.74 -2.89 0.20
N TYR A 126 -20.15 -4.07 -0.06
CA TYR A 126 -20.20 -4.73 -1.37
C TYR A 126 -21.08 -5.99 -1.39
N SER A 127 -21.74 -6.33 -0.26
CA SER A 127 -22.63 -7.50 -0.16
C SER A 127 -23.74 -7.48 -1.21
N ASP A 128 -24.25 -6.28 -1.53
CA ASP A 128 -25.40 -6.07 -2.41
C ASP A 128 -25.09 -6.43 -3.87
N ASN A 129 -23.81 -6.55 -4.22
CA ASN A 129 -23.36 -6.92 -5.56
C ASN A 129 -23.13 -8.44 -5.71
N VAL A 130 -23.12 -9.19 -4.59
CA VAL A 130 -22.99 -10.64 -4.58
C VAL A 130 -24.37 -11.25 -4.40
N ASN A 131 -24.75 -12.14 -5.31
CA ASN A 131 -25.98 -12.93 -5.19
C ASN A 131 -25.80 -14.04 -4.14
N THR A 132 -25.87 -13.65 -2.87
CA THR A 132 -25.72 -14.53 -1.71
C THR A 132 -26.72 -15.69 -1.73
N GLY A 133 -27.95 -15.45 -2.22
CA GLY A 133 -28.96 -16.50 -2.40
C GLY A 133 -28.53 -17.59 -3.40
N LYS A 134 -27.88 -17.21 -4.50
CA LYS A 134 -27.30 -18.16 -5.46
C LYS A 134 -26.09 -18.88 -4.87
N CYS A 135 -25.19 -18.17 -4.18
CA CYS A 135 -24.09 -18.79 -3.43
C CYS A 135 -24.60 -19.85 -2.43
N ASP A 136 -25.61 -19.53 -1.63
CA ASP A 136 -26.22 -20.47 -0.66
C ASP A 136 -26.87 -21.67 -1.34
N SER A 137 -27.43 -21.51 -2.54
CA SER A 137 -27.95 -22.63 -3.33
C SER A 137 -26.83 -23.57 -3.80
N GLU A 138 -25.73 -23.01 -4.31
CA GLU A 138 -24.59 -23.81 -4.79
C GLU A 138 -23.84 -24.49 -3.64
N ILE A 139 -23.68 -23.82 -2.49
CA ILE A 139 -23.11 -24.41 -1.28
C ILE A 139 -23.97 -25.57 -0.78
N ARG A 140 -25.30 -25.41 -0.76
CA ARG A 140 -26.22 -26.50 -0.39
C ARG A 140 -26.17 -27.68 -1.36
N SER A 141 -26.07 -27.40 -2.66
CA SER A 141 -25.88 -28.43 -3.69
C SER A 141 -24.59 -29.22 -3.47
N LEU A 142 -23.50 -28.55 -3.10
CA LEU A 142 -22.22 -29.18 -2.74
C LEU A 142 -22.31 -29.98 -1.44
N ASP A 143 -22.93 -29.44 -0.39
CA ASP A 143 -23.12 -30.15 0.89
C ASP A 143 -23.92 -31.45 0.68
N GLN A 144 -25.02 -31.36 -0.07
CA GLN A 144 -25.82 -32.53 -0.43
C GLN A 144 -25.00 -33.55 -1.23
N TYR A 145 -24.19 -33.07 -2.19
CA TYR A 145 -23.31 -33.92 -2.97
C TYR A 145 -22.29 -34.66 -2.09
N ILE A 146 -21.64 -33.96 -1.15
CA ILE A 146 -20.68 -34.55 -0.21
C ILE A 146 -21.37 -35.57 0.69
N ARG A 147 -22.58 -35.30 1.18
CA ARG A 147 -23.33 -36.26 2.01
C ARG A 147 -23.71 -37.53 1.24
N GLN A 148 -24.10 -37.38 -0.02
CA GLN A 148 -24.47 -38.51 -0.89
C GLN A 148 -23.24 -39.35 -1.29
N ASN A 149 -22.06 -38.72 -1.39
CA ASN A 149 -20.84 -39.36 -1.89
C ASN A 149 -19.73 -39.50 -0.84
N GLY A 150 -20.02 -39.26 0.44
CA GLY A 150 -19.02 -39.09 1.48
C GLY A 150 -18.09 -40.28 1.61
N THR A 151 -18.64 -41.50 1.57
CA THR A 151 -17.87 -42.75 1.64
C THR A 151 -16.83 -42.87 0.52
N PHE A 152 -17.23 -42.49 -0.70
CA PHE A 152 -16.38 -42.53 -1.87
C PHE A 152 -15.31 -41.43 -1.82
N LEU A 153 -15.71 -40.21 -1.45
CA LEU A 153 -14.79 -39.09 -1.23
C LEU A 153 -13.75 -39.40 -0.15
N PHE A 154 -14.14 -40.13 0.90
CA PHE A 154 -13.22 -40.53 1.96
C PHE A 154 -12.24 -41.61 1.50
N ALA A 155 -12.69 -42.59 0.72
CA ALA A 155 -11.80 -43.57 0.11
C ALA A 155 -10.76 -42.90 -0.80
N GLU A 156 -11.19 -41.94 -1.64
CA GLU A 156 -10.27 -41.13 -2.45
C GLU A 156 -9.28 -40.34 -1.57
N TYR A 157 -9.77 -39.70 -0.51
CA TYR A 157 -8.88 -39.01 0.44
C TYR A 157 -7.81 -39.94 1.03
N LEU A 158 -8.15 -41.17 1.41
CA LEU A 158 -7.18 -42.15 1.92
C LEU A 158 -6.17 -42.58 0.85
N ARG A 159 -6.61 -42.76 -0.41
CA ARG A 159 -5.70 -43.05 -1.54
C ARG A 159 -4.63 -41.99 -1.64
N HIS A 160 -5.01 -40.72 -1.52
CA HIS A 160 -4.08 -39.61 -1.65
C HIS A 160 -3.24 -39.38 -0.39
N SER A 161 -3.88 -39.16 0.75
CA SER A 161 -3.19 -38.77 2.00
C SER A 161 -2.30 -39.87 2.56
N ARG A 162 -2.59 -41.14 2.24
CA ARG A 162 -1.84 -42.30 2.76
C ARG A 162 -1.19 -43.14 1.66
N GLY A 163 -1.19 -42.67 0.41
CA GLY A 163 -0.58 -43.39 -0.72
C GLY A 163 -1.19 -44.78 -0.95
N MET A 164 -2.47 -44.98 -0.63
CA MET A 164 -3.15 -46.27 -0.75
C MET A 164 -3.54 -46.56 -2.21
N ALA A 165 -2.55 -46.66 -3.10
CA ALA A 165 -2.78 -46.96 -4.51
C ALA A 165 -3.54 -48.28 -4.68
N PRO A 166 -4.60 -48.33 -5.52
CA PRO A 166 -5.40 -49.52 -5.74
C PRO A 166 -4.58 -50.72 -6.20
N SER A 167 -4.79 -51.88 -5.58
CA SER A 167 -4.08 -53.11 -5.90
C SER A 167 -4.85 -54.34 -5.41
N ALA A 168 -5.10 -55.29 -6.31
CA ALA A 168 -5.73 -56.57 -5.94
C ALA A 168 -4.94 -57.31 -4.84
N SER A 169 -3.61 -57.20 -4.83
CA SER A 169 -2.76 -57.77 -3.79
C SER A 169 -3.00 -57.11 -2.42
N LYS A 170 -3.10 -55.77 -2.38
CA LYS A 170 -3.42 -55.04 -1.14
C LYS A 170 -4.83 -55.34 -0.65
N VAL A 171 -5.80 -55.49 -1.55
CA VAL A 171 -7.16 -55.92 -1.21
C VAL A 171 -7.12 -57.32 -0.57
N ALA A 172 -6.47 -58.29 -1.22
CA ALA A 172 -6.35 -59.65 -0.69
C ALA A 172 -5.64 -59.68 0.68
N GLN A 173 -4.55 -58.94 0.84
CA GLN A 173 -3.81 -58.83 2.11
C GLN A 173 -4.66 -58.19 3.21
N TYR A 174 -5.39 -57.13 2.90
CA TYR A 174 -6.22 -56.46 3.91
C TYR A 174 -7.45 -57.31 4.29
N LYS A 175 -8.08 -57.99 3.30
CA LYS A 175 -9.14 -58.97 3.55
C LYS A 175 -8.63 -60.10 4.45
N SER A 176 -7.45 -60.67 4.18
CA SER A 176 -6.93 -61.78 5.00
C SER A 176 -6.63 -61.37 6.44
N LEU A 177 -6.22 -60.12 6.68
CA LEU A 177 -6.05 -59.58 8.04
C LEU A 177 -7.39 -59.41 8.77
N LEU A 178 -8.38 -58.77 8.12
CA LEU A 178 -9.70 -58.56 8.70
C LEU A 178 -10.45 -59.87 8.96
N LEU A 179 -10.29 -60.84 8.07
CA LEU A 179 -10.95 -62.15 8.17
C LEU A 179 -10.15 -63.17 8.98
N SER A 180 -8.96 -62.79 9.47
CA SER A 180 -8.14 -63.66 10.30
C SER A 180 -8.87 -64.06 11.58
N HIS A 181 -8.63 -65.29 12.02
CA HIS A 181 -9.20 -65.80 13.27
C HIS A 181 -8.81 -64.93 14.47
N ALA A 182 -7.58 -64.41 14.49
CA ALA A 182 -7.08 -63.55 15.56
C ALA A 182 -7.85 -62.22 15.67
N TYR A 183 -8.09 -61.55 14.54
CA TYR A 183 -8.86 -60.30 14.53
C TYR A 183 -10.31 -60.53 14.97
N ARG A 184 -10.97 -61.56 14.42
CA ARG A 184 -12.36 -61.89 14.78
C ARG A 184 -12.50 -62.23 16.25
N TYR A 185 -11.61 -63.06 16.80
CA TYR A 185 -11.62 -63.39 18.23
C TYR A 185 -11.38 -62.16 19.12
N LEU A 186 -10.45 -61.29 18.74
CA LEU A 186 -10.21 -60.03 19.47
C LEU A 186 -11.47 -59.15 19.49
N LYS A 187 -12.13 -58.98 18.35
CA LYS A 187 -13.34 -58.15 18.24
C LYS A 187 -14.55 -58.76 18.93
N GLU A 188 -14.71 -60.07 18.89
CA GLU A 188 -15.72 -60.78 19.67
C GLU A 188 -15.48 -60.59 21.17
N ALA A 189 -14.24 -60.75 21.64
CA ALA A 189 -13.89 -60.51 23.04
C ALA A 189 -14.17 -59.06 23.48
N GLN A 190 -13.85 -58.08 22.63
CA GLN A 190 -14.15 -56.66 22.87
C GLN A 190 -15.66 -56.37 22.87
N TYR A 191 -16.43 -57.08 22.05
CA TYR A 191 -17.89 -56.99 22.06
C TYR A 191 -18.49 -57.55 23.35
N VAL A 192 -18.08 -58.76 23.74
CA VAL A 192 -18.57 -59.45 24.95
C VAL A 192 -18.20 -58.68 26.22
N SER A 193 -17.00 -58.10 26.28
CA SER A 193 -16.55 -57.28 27.42
C SER A 193 -17.15 -55.87 27.44
N GLY A 194 -17.81 -55.44 26.37
CA GLY A 194 -18.27 -54.06 26.19
C GLY A 194 -17.14 -53.05 25.98
N SER A 195 -15.90 -53.50 25.73
CA SER A 195 -14.75 -52.60 25.50
C SER A 195 -14.65 -52.08 24.07
N TRP A 196 -15.57 -52.45 23.17
CA TRP A 196 -15.61 -51.95 21.80
C TRP A 196 -16.35 -50.61 21.71
N SER A 197 -15.62 -49.51 21.96
CA SER A 197 -16.19 -48.17 22.19
C SER A 197 -16.98 -47.58 21.01
N ASN A 198 -16.62 -47.89 19.76
CA ASN A 198 -17.35 -47.43 18.57
C ASN A 198 -17.19 -48.43 17.41
N ALA A 199 -17.83 -49.58 17.55
CA ALA A 199 -17.78 -50.66 16.58
C ALA A 199 -18.26 -50.25 15.19
N GLU A 200 -19.26 -49.37 15.11
CA GLU A 200 -19.77 -48.84 13.84
C GLU A 200 -18.69 -48.04 13.10
N LEU A 201 -18.10 -47.03 13.75
CA LEU A 201 -17.07 -46.22 13.10
C LEU A 201 -15.85 -47.06 12.71
N GLU A 202 -15.41 -47.99 13.55
CA GLU A 202 -14.28 -48.85 13.23
C GLU A 202 -14.57 -49.74 12.01
N MET A 203 -15.73 -50.40 11.96
CA MET A 203 -16.09 -51.25 10.83
C MET A 203 -16.25 -50.46 9.54
N TYR A 204 -16.88 -49.28 9.61
CA TYR A 204 -16.96 -48.36 8.48
C TYR A 204 -15.57 -47.99 7.96
N MET A 205 -14.63 -47.63 8.84
CA MET A 205 -13.27 -47.28 8.45
C MET A 205 -12.54 -48.43 7.74
N HIS A 206 -12.75 -49.67 8.16
CA HIS A 206 -12.19 -50.85 7.48
C HIS A 206 -12.77 -51.02 6.06
N PHE A 207 -14.07 -50.80 5.89
CA PHE A 207 -14.72 -50.88 4.58
C PHE A 207 -14.27 -49.76 3.63
N VAL A 208 -14.10 -48.54 4.14
CA VAL A 208 -13.53 -47.42 3.35
C VAL A 208 -12.07 -47.69 2.98
N LYS A 209 -11.27 -48.29 3.87
CA LYS A 209 -9.87 -48.68 3.56
C LYS A 209 -9.80 -49.78 2.50
N LEU A 210 -10.69 -50.77 2.55
CA LEU A 210 -10.82 -51.78 1.49
C LEU A 210 -11.14 -51.13 0.15
N LEU A 211 -12.12 -50.22 0.13
CA LEU A 211 -12.51 -49.47 -1.05
C LEU A 211 -11.34 -48.60 -1.58
N ALA A 212 -10.59 -47.95 -0.68
CA ALA A 212 -9.37 -47.20 -1.02
C ALA A 212 -8.30 -48.11 -1.65
N CYS A 213 -8.09 -49.31 -1.11
CA CYS A 213 -7.21 -50.34 -1.71
C CYS A 213 -7.69 -50.88 -3.07
N GLY A 214 -8.91 -50.56 -3.50
CA GLY A 214 -9.47 -50.95 -4.79
C GLY A 214 -10.48 -52.12 -4.72
N ALA A 215 -10.96 -52.49 -3.54
CA ALA A 215 -12.02 -53.50 -3.41
C ALA A 215 -13.33 -52.98 -3.99
N SER A 216 -14.05 -53.84 -4.72
CA SER A 216 -15.42 -53.57 -5.17
C SER A 216 -16.40 -53.57 -3.99
N GLN A 217 -17.57 -52.95 -4.16
CA GLN A 217 -18.63 -53.02 -3.15
C GLN A 217 -19.07 -54.47 -2.87
N ALA A 218 -19.02 -55.35 -3.87
CA ALA A 218 -19.31 -56.77 -3.69
C ALA A 218 -18.31 -57.42 -2.73
N GLU A 219 -17.01 -57.16 -2.89
CA GLU A 219 -15.99 -57.71 -2.00
C GLU A 219 -16.09 -57.17 -0.57
N VAL A 220 -16.51 -55.91 -0.39
CA VAL A 220 -16.78 -55.35 0.95
C VAL A 220 -18.00 -56.04 1.58
N ARG A 221 -19.05 -56.32 0.80
CA ARG A 221 -20.21 -57.11 1.25
C ARG A 221 -19.82 -58.51 1.67
N ASP A 222 -18.93 -59.15 0.92
CA ASP A 222 -18.45 -60.49 1.25
C ASP A 222 -17.66 -60.48 2.56
N VAL A 223 -16.82 -59.46 2.79
CA VAL A 223 -16.12 -59.29 4.08
C VAL A 223 -17.13 -59.10 5.22
N TYR A 224 -18.13 -58.24 5.05
CA TYR A 224 -19.19 -58.06 6.06
C TYR A 224 -19.87 -59.39 6.38
N ARG A 225 -20.28 -60.15 5.36
CA ARG A 225 -20.97 -61.44 5.52
C ARG A 225 -20.08 -62.42 6.24
N GLU A 226 -18.82 -62.57 5.83
CA GLU A 226 -17.90 -63.51 6.45
C GLU A 226 -17.61 -63.17 7.92
N LEU A 227 -17.44 -61.88 8.25
CA LEU A 227 -17.29 -61.42 9.64
C LEU A 227 -18.52 -61.76 10.51
N THR A 228 -19.72 -61.83 9.92
CA THR A 228 -20.99 -61.96 10.63
C THR A 228 -21.62 -63.35 10.55
N THR A 229 -21.06 -64.27 9.76
CA THR A 229 -21.62 -65.64 9.59
C THR A 229 -20.61 -66.77 9.82
N VAL A 230 -19.31 -66.49 9.85
CA VAL A 230 -18.26 -67.52 10.02
C VAL A 230 -17.61 -67.38 11.40
N GLU A 231 -17.51 -68.49 12.15
CA GLU A 231 -16.87 -68.49 13.47
C GLU A 231 -15.39 -68.08 13.41
N PRO A 232 -14.92 -67.21 14.34
CA PRO A 232 -15.68 -66.54 15.41
C PRO A 232 -16.61 -65.44 14.87
N ILE A 233 -17.90 -65.46 15.25
CA ILE A 233 -18.93 -64.61 14.66
C ILE A 233 -18.97 -63.25 15.36
N LEU A 234 -18.74 -62.17 14.61
CA LEU A 234 -19.01 -60.83 15.10
C LEU A 234 -20.51 -60.55 15.03
N SER A 235 -21.14 -60.36 16.19
CA SER A 235 -22.58 -60.11 16.25
C SER A 235 -22.95 -58.84 15.46
N PRO A 236 -23.86 -58.90 14.47
CA PRO A 236 -24.31 -57.73 13.72
C PRO A 236 -24.90 -56.63 14.62
N SER A 237 -25.38 -56.98 15.82
CA SER A 237 -25.87 -56.00 16.78
C SER A 237 -24.79 -55.11 17.38
N ALA A 238 -23.50 -55.44 17.18
CA ALA A 238 -22.37 -54.60 17.55
C ALA A 238 -22.28 -53.32 16.70
N PHE A 239 -22.72 -53.36 15.43
CA PHE A 239 -22.60 -52.24 14.50
C PHE A 239 -23.88 -52.02 13.67
N ARG A 240 -24.99 -51.73 14.34
CA ARG A 240 -26.35 -51.73 13.78
C ARG A 240 -26.56 -50.74 12.63
N ALA A 241 -25.86 -49.61 12.63
CA ALA A 241 -25.94 -48.61 11.57
C ALA A 241 -25.27 -49.06 10.25
N ILE A 242 -24.54 -50.18 10.27
CA ILE A 242 -23.77 -50.70 9.15
C ILE A 242 -24.27 -52.09 8.81
N THR A 243 -24.77 -52.26 7.59
CA THR A 243 -25.12 -53.57 7.03
C THR A 243 -24.38 -53.77 5.71
N ASP A 244 -24.43 -54.99 5.16
CA ASP A 244 -23.88 -55.29 3.83
C ASP A 244 -24.41 -54.33 2.75
N THR A 245 -25.62 -53.82 2.90
CA THR A 245 -26.28 -52.93 1.91
C THR A 245 -26.33 -51.46 2.30
N ARG A 246 -26.05 -51.10 3.57
CA ARG A 246 -26.20 -49.73 4.07
C ARG A 246 -24.90 -49.06 4.52
N TRP A 247 -23.78 -49.78 4.55
CA TRP A 247 -22.51 -49.24 5.05
C TRP A 247 -22.04 -47.96 4.35
N THR A 248 -22.36 -47.79 3.05
CA THR A 248 -22.01 -46.58 2.29
C THR A 248 -22.80 -45.34 2.69
N SER A 249 -23.92 -45.51 3.41
CA SER A 249 -24.75 -44.42 3.94
C SER A 249 -24.34 -44.00 5.36
N TYR A 250 -23.34 -44.65 5.95
CA TYR A 250 -22.89 -44.33 7.30
C TYR A 250 -22.20 -42.95 7.32
N GLY A 251 -22.90 -41.96 7.88
CA GLY A 251 -22.51 -40.56 7.88
C GLY A 251 -22.06 -40.01 9.23
N ALA A 252 -21.91 -40.84 10.28
CA ALA A 252 -21.61 -40.35 11.63
C ALA A 252 -20.23 -39.65 11.74
N TRP A 253 -19.34 -39.88 10.77
CA TRP A 253 -18.05 -39.20 10.66
C TRP A 253 -18.15 -37.83 9.97
N LEU A 254 -19.27 -37.53 9.30
CA LEU A 254 -19.57 -36.23 8.71
C LEU A 254 -20.30 -35.37 9.74
N GLY A 255 -19.87 -34.11 9.89
CA GLY A 255 -20.57 -33.15 10.73
C GLY A 255 -22.02 -32.92 10.27
N SER A 256 -22.91 -32.63 11.22
CA SER A 256 -24.31 -32.27 10.96
C SER A 256 -24.50 -30.83 10.45
N GLY A 257 -23.46 -29.99 10.51
CA GLY A 257 -23.50 -28.62 10.00
C GLY A 257 -23.48 -28.57 8.48
N ILE A 258 -24.15 -27.57 7.92
CA ILE A 258 -24.07 -27.22 6.50
C ILE A 258 -22.73 -26.52 6.28
N LEU A 259 -22.02 -26.84 5.20
CA LEU A 259 -20.84 -26.08 4.78
C LEU A 259 -21.18 -24.59 4.71
N ASP A 260 -20.31 -23.75 5.29
CA ASP A 260 -20.43 -22.30 5.16
C ASP A 260 -19.08 -21.64 4.90
N TRP A 261 -19.09 -20.33 4.61
CA TRP A 261 -17.88 -19.54 4.37
C TRP A 261 -16.83 -19.68 5.50
N GLY A 262 -17.28 -19.88 6.75
CA GLY A 262 -16.39 -20.10 7.90
C GLY A 262 -15.58 -21.40 7.82
N ASP A 263 -16.04 -22.41 7.06
CA ASP A 263 -15.33 -23.68 6.87
C ASP A 263 -14.16 -23.57 5.89
N MET A 264 -14.11 -22.53 5.05
CA MET A 264 -12.95 -22.27 4.18
C MET A 264 -11.71 -21.77 4.96
N ASN A 265 -11.88 -21.32 6.21
CA ASN A 265 -10.82 -20.73 7.02
C ASN A 265 -10.02 -19.64 6.26
N ALA A 266 -10.69 -18.93 5.35
CA ALA A 266 -10.08 -17.86 4.57
C ALA A 266 -9.74 -16.69 5.49
N LYS A 267 -8.49 -16.60 5.90
CA LYS A 267 -7.95 -15.51 6.71
C LYS A 267 -7.46 -14.40 5.80
N ASN A 268 -7.35 -13.19 6.35
CA ASN A 268 -6.69 -12.07 5.67
C ASN A 268 -7.35 -11.64 4.34
N LEU A 269 -8.65 -11.90 4.16
CA LEU A 269 -9.42 -11.44 2.99
C LEU A 269 -9.33 -9.91 2.77
N ALA A 270 -9.01 -9.16 3.83
CA ALA A 270 -8.62 -7.76 3.84
C ALA A 270 -7.52 -7.41 2.84
N ASP A 271 -6.48 -8.24 2.81
CA ASP A 271 -5.22 -8.01 2.08
C ASP A 271 -5.38 -8.26 0.58
N TYR A 272 -6.59 -8.73 0.20
CA TYR A 272 -7.03 -9.01 -1.16
C TYR A 272 -8.14 -8.07 -1.61
N VAL A 273 -8.76 -7.30 -0.71
CA VAL A 273 -9.56 -6.12 -1.08
C VAL A 273 -8.60 -5.10 -1.68
N MET A 274 -8.35 -5.23 -2.97
CA MET A 274 -8.08 -4.06 -3.78
C MET A 274 -9.34 -3.19 -3.70
N ILE A 275 -9.41 -2.31 -2.68
CA ILE A 275 -9.97 -0.98 -2.90
C ILE A 275 -9.02 -0.44 -3.95
N GLY A 276 -9.33 -0.73 -5.24
CA GLY A 276 -8.41 -0.74 -6.38
C GLY A 276 -7.28 0.19 -6.09
N GLY A 277 -6.12 -0.37 -5.69
CA GLY A 277 -5.15 0.30 -4.84
C GLY A 277 -5.22 1.78 -5.11
N ARG A 278 -5.94 2.53 -4.25
CA ARG A 278 -6.12 3.97 -4.47
C ARG A 278 -4.72 4.42 -4.78
N SER A 279 -4.49 4.89 -6.00
CA SER A 279 -3.15 5.34 -6.36
C SER A 279 -2.73 6.27 -5.22
N LYS A 280 -1.46 6.26 -4.79
CA LYS A 280 -1.01 7.16 -3.71
C LYS A 280 -1.59 8.58 -3.89
N LEU A 281 -1.74 8.95 -5.16
CA LEU A 281 -2.56 10.01 -5.74
C LEU A 281 -4.06 10.10 -5.33
N GLU A 282 -4.93 9.10 -5.54
CA GLU A 282 -6.35 9.20 -5.12
C GLU A 282 -6.46 9.40 -3.60
N LEU A 283 -5.55 8.83 -2.81
CA LEU A 283 -5.50 9.13 -1.38
C LEU A 283 -5.07 10.57 -1.10
N ALA A 284 -4.05 11.07 -1.80
CA ALA A 284 -3.56 12.44 -1.69
C ALA A 284 -4.62 13.48 -2.11
N TYR A 285 -5.36 13.23 -3.19
CA TYR A 285 -6.45 14.10 -3.62
C TYR A 285 -7.64 14.06 -2.67
N LYS A 286 -7.97 12.88 -2.13
CA LYS A 286 -8.98 12.79 -1.06
C LYS A 286 -8.52 13.45 0.24
N TYR A 287 -7.23 13.40 0.56
CA TYR A 287 -6.64 14.14 1.66
C TYR A 287 -6.84 15.65 1.44
N LEU A 288 -6.43 16.19 0.28
CA LEU A 288 -6.60 17.60 -0.07
C LEU A 288 -8.06 18.06 0.00
N GLN A 289 -8.97 17.28 -0.59
CA GLN A 289 -10.40 17.56 -0.60
C GLN A 289 -11.03 17.46 0.79
N ARG A 290 -10.60 16.51 1.62
CA ARG A 290 -11.20 16.26 2.93
C ARG A 290 -10.72 17.25 3.99
N PHE A 291 -9.50 17.74 3.87
CA PHE A 291 -8.90 18.65 4.85
C PHE A 291 -8.93 20.10 4.39
N ASP A 292 -9.67 20.43 3.32
CA ASP A 292 -9.78 21.78 2.75
C ASP A 292 -8.44 22.49 2.59
N TYR A 293 -7.35 21.76 2.27
CA TYR A 293 -5.94 22.22 2.30
C TYR A 293 -5.74 23.63 1.70
N TYR A 294 -6.53 23.99 0.70
CA TYR A 294 -6.39 25.25 -0.01
C TYR A 294 -7.05 26.46 0.68
N ALA A 295 -7.85 26.29 1.72
CA ALA A 295 -8.85 27.31 2.03
C ALA A 295 -8.33 28.57 2.79
N SER A 296 -7.06 28.60 3.23
CA SER A 296 -6.36 29.75 3.85
C SER A 296 -5.43 30.51 2.91
N SER A 297 -4.72 29.81 2.04
CA SER A 297 -3.57 30.35 1.29
C SER A 297 -3.55 29.99 -0.17
N GLY A 298 -4.41 29.05 -0.59
CA GLY A 298 -4.34 28.47 -1.92
C GLY A 298 -4.50 29.56 -2.93
N SER A 299 -3.44 29.79 -3.68
CA SER A 299 -3.44 30.76 -4.71
C SER A 299 -4.12 30.19 -5.95
N CYS A 300 -4.81 31.07 -6.64
CA CYS A 300 -5.96 30.74 -7.44
C CYS A 300 -6.25 31.88 -8.41
N PHE A 301 -7.06 31.56 -9.41
CA PHE A 301 -7.64 32.53 -10.31
C PHE A 301 -8.96 33.09 -9.79
N ALA A 302 -9.27 34.34 -10.14
CA ALA A 302 -10.59 34.92 -9.89
C ALA A 302 -11.66 34.22 -10.72
N ALA A 303 -12.91 34.25 -10.24
CA ALA A 303 -14.09 33.91 -11.02
C ALA A 303 -14.10 34.69 -12.36
N GLY A 304 -14.62 34.06 -13.42
CA GLY A 304 -14.67 34.57 -14.78
C GLY A 304 -13.42 34.29 -15.61
N THR A 305 -12.33 33.79 -15.00
CA THR A 305 -11.13 33.36 -15.73
C THR A 305 -11.50 32.22 -16.67
N GLN A 306 -11.22 32.36 -17.97
CA GLN A 306 -11.58 31.35 -18.96
C GLN A 306 -10.50 30.27 -19.02
N VAL A 307 -10.89 29.01 -18.86
CA VAL A 307 -10.03 27.83 -18.99
C VAL A 307 -10.22 27.23 -20.37
N ALA A 308 -9.12 26.94 -21.06
CA ALA A 308 -9.13 26.23 -22.32
C ALA A 308 -9.49 24.75 -22.10
N LEU A 309 -10.55 24.27 -22.75
CA LEU A 309 -10.94 22.88 -22.73
C LEU A 309 -10.17 22.08 -23.79
N GLY A 310 -9.99 20.79 -23.57
CA GLY A 310 -9.28 19.90 -24.50
C GLY A 310 -9.99 19.69 -25.84
N ASN A 311 -11.18 20.27 -26.03
CA ASN A 311 -11.91 20.28 -27.31
C ASN A 311 -11.78 21.62 -28.06
N GLY A 312 -10.96 22.55 -27.57
CA GLY A 312 -10.75 23.88 -28.16
C GLY A 312 -11.79 24.94 -27.73
N ALA A 313 -12.83 24.57 -26.99
CA ALA A 313 -13.72 25.54 -26.35
C ALA A 313 -13.07 26.16 -25.11
N SER A 314 -13.71 27.17 -24.53
CA SER A 314 -13.35 27.70 -23.21
C SER A 314 -14.55 27.69 -22.27
N LYS A 315 -14.26 27.65 -20.98
CA LYS A 315 -15.27 27.64 -19.91
C LYS A 315 -14.75 28.45 -18.72
N ALA A 316 -15.62 29.19 -18.05
CA ALA A 316 -15.23 29.92 -16.85
C ALA A 316 -14.74 28.93 -15.78
N ILE A 317 -13.68 29.28 -15.04
CA ILE A 317 -13.03 28.37 -14.09
C ILE A 317 -13.99 27.89 -12.98
N GLU A 318 -14.94 28.73 -12.59
CA GLU A 318 -15.98 28.41 -11.61
C GLU A 318 -17.02 27.40 -12.10
N ASP A 319 -17.14 27.24 -13.42
CA ASP A 319 -18.07 26.30 -14.05
C ASP A 319 -17.39 24.95 -14.34
N ILE A 320 -16.06 24.86 -14.28
CA ILE A 320 -15.30 23.60 -14.46
C ILE A 320 -15.71 22.60 -13.38
N GLN A 321 -15.82 21.33 -13.75
CA GLN A 321 -16.19 20.24 -12.84
C GLN A 321 -15.16 19.10 -12.88
N GLU A 322 -15.16 18.28 -11.83
CA GLU A 322 -14.45 17.00 -11.84
C GLU A 322 -14.86 16.18 -13.07
N GLY A 323 -13.86 15.60 -13.77
CA GLY A 323 -14.06 14.86 -15.02
C GLY A 323 -13.99 15.71 -16.29
N ASP A 324 -14.05 17.05 -16.21
CA ASP A 324 -13.84 17.91 -17.38
C ASP A 324 -12.43 17.72 -17.95
N GLN A 325 -12.29 17.77 -19.27
CA GLN A 325 -10.99 17.69 -19.94
C GLN A 325 -10.50 19.08 -20.34
N VAL A 326 -9.35 19.48 -19.80
CA VAL A 326 -8.71 20.78 -20.10
C VAL A 326 -7.53 20.62 -21.05
N ALA A 327 -7.25 21.66 -21.82
CA ALA A 327 -6.05 21.75 -22.64
C ALA A 327 -4.83 21.86 -21.70
N SER A 328 -3.93 20.91 -21.83
CA SER A 328 -2.86 20.64 -20.89
C SER A 328 -1.57 20.32 -21.62
N SER A 329 -0.44 20.62 -20.98
CA SER A 329 0.86 20.10 -21.40
C SER A 329 1.58 19.51 -20.19
N LEU A 330 2.54 18.63 -20.45
CA LEU A 330 3.48 18.22 -19.42
C LEU A 330 4.42 19.37 -19.10
N PHE A 331 4.56 19.72 -17.83
CA PHE A 331 5.49 20.76 -17.39
C PHE A 331 6.92 20.34 -17.74
N GLY A 332 7.63 21.17 -18.50
CA GLY A 332 8.99 20.90 -18.98
C GLY A 332 9.09 20.00 -20.21
N SER A 333 7.97 19.56 -20.78
CA SER A 333 7.98 18.99 -22.13
C SER A 333 8.10 20.10 -23.18
N PHE A 334 9.09 19.99 -24.06
CA PHE A 334 9.24 20.86 -25.24
C PHE A 334 8.36 20.41 -26.41
N GLU A 335 7.77 19.22 -26.34
CA GLU A 335 6.80 18.79 -27.34
C GLU A 335 5.46 19.48 -27.06
N GLU A 336 5.04 20.35 -27.99
CA GLU A 336 3.70 20.96 -28.07
C GLU A 336 2.62 19.96 -28.50
N ASN A 337 2.68 18.73 -28.01
CA ASN A 337 1.54 17.84 -28.15
C ASN A 337 0.46 18.37 -27.18
N GLU A 338 -0.60 18.99 -27.73
CA GLU A 338 -1.81 19.35 -26.98
C GLU A 338 -2.35 18.09 -26.28
N ALA A 339 -1.93 17.89 -25.03
CA ALA A 339 -2.42 16.82 -24.21
C ALA A 339 -3.73 17.27 -23.57
N LYS A 340 -4.64 16.32 -23.34
CA LYS A 340 -5.82 16.56 -22.52
C LYS A 340 -5.54 16.05 -21.12
N ALA A 341 -5.92 16.82 -20.12
CA ALA A 341 -5.91 16.39 -18.73
C ALA A 341 -7.32 16.38 -18.17
N THR A 342 -7.66 15.32 -17.46
CA THR A 342 -8.90 15.28 -16.69
C THR A 342 -8.73 16.09 -15.42
N VAL A 343 -9.71 16.91 -15.08
CA VAL A 343 -9.78 17.60 -13.79
C VAL A 343 -10.15 16.58 -12.72
N ALA A 344 -9.25 16.35 -11.77
CA ALA A 344 -9.49 15.47 -10.62
C ALA A 344 -10.37 16.15 -9.57
N PHE A 345 -10.19 17.46 -9.34
CA PHE A 345 -11.12 18.30 -8.58
C PHE A 345 -10.85 19.78 -8.84
N VAL A 346 -11.83 20.61 -8.49
CA VAL A 346 -11.74 22.09 -8.55
C VAL A 346 -11.63 22.63 -7.13
N SER A 347 -10.53 23.31 -6.83
CA SER A 347 -10.37 24.05 -5.59
C SER A 347 -11.22 25.32 -5.63
N LYS A 348 -11.90 25.64 -4.52
CA LYS A 348 -12.74 26.84 -4.39
C LYS A 348 -12.54 27.47 -3.02
N ILE A 349 -11.96 28.67 -2.98
CA ILE A 349 -11.48 29.29 -1.74
C ILE A 349 -11.94 30.73 -1.65
N ARG A 350 -12.27 31.23 -0.47
CA ARG A 350 -12.58 32.66 -0.28
C ARG A 350 -11.32 33.52 -0.44
N ARG A 351 -11.45 34.65 -1.11
CA ARG A 351 -10.34 35.60 -1.32
C ARG A 351 -9.74 36.12 -0.02
N LYS A 352 -10.52 36.29 1.05
CA LYS A 352 -10.05 36.67 2.41
C LYS A 352 -9.08 37.87 2.38
N GLY A 353 -9.41 38.91 1.62
CA GLY A 353 -8.59 40.13 1.54
C GLY A 353 -7.28 40.02 0.75
N ARG A 354 -7.01 38.90 0.07
CA ARG A 354 -5.80 38.75 -0.75
C ARG A 354 -5.81 39.69 -1.95
N THR A 355 -4.68 40.33 -2.22
CA THR A 355 -4.46 41.08 -3.46
C THR A 355 -4.32 40.09 -4.61
N LEU A 356 -5.03 40.37 -5.71
CA LEU A 356 -4.84 39.65 -6.97
C LEU A 356 -3.98 40.48 -7.90
N PHE A 357 -3.37 39.85 -8.87
CA PHE A 357 -2.50 40.43 -9.87
C PHE A 357 -2.98 39.98 -11.24
N ALA A 358 -2.85 40.87 -12.22
CA ALA A 358 -3.05 40.52 -13.62
C ALA A 358 -1.86 41.07 -14.41
N TYR A 359 -1.45 40.35 -15.45
CA TYR A 359 -0.51 40.91 -16.40
C TYR A 359 -1.16 42.09 -17.15
N ARG A 360 -0.41 43.15 -17.41
CA ARG A 360 -0.92 44.30 -18.18
C ARG A 360 -1.41 43.90 -19.58
N TYR A 361 -0.83 42.87 -20.17
CA TYR A 361 -1.24 42.34 -21.48
C TYR A 361 -2.41 41.34 -21.41
N ALA A 362 -2.76 40.83 -20.23
CA ALA A 362 -3.86 39.88 -20.01
C ALA A 362 -4.68 40.30 -18.77
N PRO A 363 -5.35 41.47 -18.80
CA PRO A 363 -5.92 42.12 -17.62
C PRO A 363 -7.13 41.40 -17.01
N SER A 364 -7.73 40.46 -17.75
CA SER A 364 -8.91 39.70 -17.29
C SER A 364 -8.51 38.44 -16.51
N ILE A 365 -7.28 37.95 -16.68
CA ILE A 365 -6.75 36.82 -15.93
C ILE A 365 -6.14 37.35 -14.63
N LYS A 366 -6.87 37.21 -13.53
CA LYS A 366 -6.44 37.65 -12.19
C LYS A 366 -6.06 36.46 -11.35
N PHE A 367 -4.86 36.47 -10.79
CA PHE A 367 -4.29 35.39 -9.98
C PHE A 367 -3.64 35.95 -8.71
N SER A 368 -3.51 35.16 -7.67
CA SER A 368 -2.82 35.57 -6.43
C SER A 368 -1.30 35.52 -6.56
N ASP A 369 -0.62 36.09 -5.56
CA ASP A 369 0.83 36.28 -5.55
C ASP A 369 1.64 34.98 -5.61
N THR A 370 1.10 33.88 -5.10
CA THR A 370 1.74 32.57 -5.07
C THR A 370 1.31 31.62 -6.19
N HIS A 371 0.67 32.12 -7.27
CA HIS A 371 0.15 31.23 -8.33
C HIS A 371 1.25 30.79 -9.29
N PRO A 372 1.48 29.48 -9.48
CA PRO A 372 2.55 29.00 -10.32
C PRO A 372 2.17 29.17 -11.80
N LEU A 373 2.71 30.21 -12.42
CA LEU A 373 2.59 30.42 -13.86
C LEU A 373 3.78 29.80 -14.58
N VAL A 374 3.51 29.28 -15.78
CA VAL A 374 4.54 28.66 -16.63
C VAL A 374 4.88 29.66 -17.74
N PRO A 375 6.16 30.03 -17.89
CA PRO A 375 6.62 30.93 -18.96
C PRO A 375 6.32 30.30 -20.32
N GLU A 376 6.10 31.14 -21.35
CA GLU A 376 6.12 30.64 -22.71
C GLU A 376 7.53 30.09 -23.03
N PRO A 377 7.64 28.87 -23.58
CA PRO A 377 8.93 28.30 -23.93
C PRO A 377 9.57 29.15 -25.03
N LYS A 378 10.61 29.90 -24.69
CA LYS A 378 11.44 30.56 -25.71
C LYS A 378 12.37 29.51 -26.29
N SER A 379 12.48 29.44 -27.61
CA SER A 379 13.30 28.44 -28.34
C SER A 379 14.78 28.39 -27.92
N ASN A 380 15.26 29.40 -27.20
CA ASN A 380 16.64 29.56 -26.76
C ASN A 380 16.78 29.57 -25.22
N ASP A 381 15.75 29.19 -24.46
CA ASP A 381 15.86 29.17 -23.00
C ASP A 381 16.60 27.91 -22.53
N ILE A 382 17.87 28.12 -22.16
CA ILE A 382 18.79 27.07 -21.72
C ILE A 382 18.49 26.66 -20.27
N ARG A 383 17.74 27.48 -19.51
CA ARG A 383 17.56 27.33 -18.04
C ARG A 383 16.61 26.21 -17.62
N GLY A 384 16.02 25.49 -18.58
CA GLY A 384 15.02 24.47 -18.30
C GLY A 384 13.69 25.03 -17.79
N PRO A 385 12.75 24.14 -17.40
CA PRO A 385 11.43 24.55 -16.95
C PRO A 385 11.50 25.25 -15.59
N HIS A 386 10.94 26.46 -15.54
CA HIS A 386 10.86 27.29 -14.33
C HIS A 386 9.44 27.79 -14.13
N LEU A 387 9.15 28.28 -12.92
CA LEU A 387 7.86 28.85 -12.55
C LEU A 387 7.98 30.34 -12.30
N LEU A 388 6.94 31.08 -12.71
CA LEU A 388 6.79 32.50 -12.45
C LEU A 388 5.84 32.69 -11.27
N PHE A 389 6.26 33.51 -10.31
CA PHE A 389 5.45 33.91 -9.15
C PHE A 389 5.56 35.42 -8.93
N VAL A 390 4.54 36.05 -8.34
CA VAL A 390 4.67 37.42 -7.86
C VAL A 390 5.54 37.46 -6.61
N ASP A 391 5.36 36.48 -5.72
CA ASP A 391 6.14 36.27 -4.50
C ASP A 391 6.68 34.83 -4.42
N PRO A 392 7.85 34.54 -5.03
CA PRO A 392 8.42 33.19 -5.04
C PRO A 392 8.85 32.72 -3.64
N GLU A 393 9.28 33.63 -2.75
CA GLU A 393 9.68 33.28 -1.39
C GLU A 393 8.47 32.77 -0.60
N ARG A 394 7.35 33.50 -0.68
CA ARG A 394 6.10 33.05 -0.08
C ARG A 394 5.61 31.75 -0.72
N ALA A 395 5.62 31.63 -2.04
CA ALA A 395 5.17 30.42 -2.74
C ALA A 395 5.98 29.17 -2.32
N THR A 396 7.30 29.29 -2.25
CA THR A 396 8.18 28.19 -1.83
C THR A 396 8.08 27.88 -0.34
N SER A 397 7.68 28.83 0.51
CA SER A 397 7.42 28.57 1.92
C SER A 397 6.13 27.75 2.15
N VAL A 398 5.10 27.92 1.32
CA VAL A 398 3.79 27.28 1.53
C VAL A 398 3.63 25.95 0.79
N ASN A 399 4.45 25.69 -0.24
CA ASN A 399 4.38 24.44 -0.99
C ASN A 399 5.79 23.87 -1.28
N PRO A 400 6.12 22.67 -0.74
CA PRO A 400 7.43 22.06 -0.90
C PRO A 400 7.73 21.62 -2.34
N THR A 401 6.72 21.46 -3.19
CA THR A 401 6.90 21.19 -4.63
C THR A 401 7.64 22.33 -5.32
N TRP A 402 7.34 23.58 -4.96
CA TRP A 402 7.95 24.76 -5.59
C TRP A 402 9.40 24.94 -5.18
N GLN A 403 9.82 24.42 -4.03
CA GLN A 403 11.23 24.36 -3.66
C GLN A 403 12.04 23.42 -4.57
N SER A 404 11.39 22.54 -5.33
CA SER A 404 12.04 21.54 -6.20
C SER A 404 12.15 21.99 -7.66
N ILE A 405 11.65 23.18 -7.97
CA ILE A 405 11.58 23.75 -9.33
C ILE A 405 12.17 25.16 -9.28
N PRO A 406 13.00 25.57 -10.26
CA PRO A 406 13.50 26.94 -10.29
C PRO A 406 12.33 27.93 -10.40
N THR A 407 12.41 29.01 -9.64
CA THR A 407 11.37 30.04 -9.58
C THR A 407 11.92 31.40 -9.97
N ILE A 408 11.09 32.21 -10.64
CA ILE A 408 11.42 33.57 -11.07
C ILE A 408 10.34 34.51 -10.55
N LYS A 409 10.78 35.63 -9.99
CA LYS A 409 9.89 36.71 -9.59
C LYS A 409 9.41 37.49 -10.82
N ILE A 410 8.10 37.59 -11.00
CA ILE A 410 7.49 38.42 -12.04
C ILE A 410 7.80 39.88 -11.73
N SER A 411 8.20 40.65 -12.74
CA SER A 411 8.48 42.07 -12.58
C SER A 411 7.21 42.82 -12.14
N PRO A 412 7.25 43.62 -11.07
CA PRO A 412 6.10 44.45 -10.67
C PRO A 412 5.61 45.39 -11.79
N ASP A 413 6.49 45.79 -12.70
CA ASP A 413 6.16 46.65 -13.84
C ASP A 413 5.27 45.96 -14.88
N GLU A 414 5.27 44.62 -14.92
CA GLU A 414 4.43 43.82 -15.82
C GLU A 414 3.03 43.58 -15.25
N LEU A 415 2.84 43.85 -13.95
CA LEU A 415 1.64 43.52 -13.21
C LEU A 415 0.78 44.74 -12.90
N THR A 416 -0.52 44.49 -12.81
CA THR A 416 -1.51 45.41 -12.24
C THR A 416 -2.05 44.78 -10.95
N PRO A 417 -1.82 45.39 -9.78
CA PRO A 417 -2.39 44.90 -8.53
C PRO A 417 -3.88 45.27 -8.46
N HIS A 418 -4.67 44.30 -8.05
CA HIS A 418 -6.09 44.42 -7.77
C HIS A 418 -6.28 44.12 -6.28
N PRO A 419 -6.21 45.13 -5.40
CA PRO A 419 -6.49 44.92 -3.97
C PRO A 419 -7.96 44.48 -3.78
N PRO A 420 -8.30 43.86 -2.65
CA PRO A 420 -9.70 43.58 -2.32
C PRO A 420 -10.52 44.89 -2.32
N GLY A 421 -11.72 44.87 -2.90
CA GLY A 421 -12.60 46.04 -2.89
C GLY A 421 -13.14 46.37 -1.49
N THR A 422 -13.70 47.58 -1.31
CA THR A 422 -14.32 48.05 -0.05
C THR A 422 -15.67 47.40 0.29
N ILE A 423 -16.14 46.44 -0.51
CA ILE A 423 -17.41 45.73 -0.29
C ILE A 423 -17.09 44.24 -0.14
N ASN A 424 -17.42 43.67 1.03
CA ASN A 424 -17.41 42.23 1.37
C ASN A 424 -16.40 41.37 0.57
N GLY A 425 -15.10 41.67 0.69
CA GLY A 425 -14.01 40.85 0.15
C GLY A 425 -13.96 39.41 0.71
N ASP A 426 -14.88 39.07 1.62
CA ASP A 426 -15.07 37.74 2.21
C ASP A 426 -15.99 36.83 1.37
N GLU A 427 -16.72 37.34 0.38
CA GLU A 427 -17.64 36.53 -0.46
C GLU A 427 -17.07 36.14 -1.84
N GLU A 428 -16.02 36.83 -2.31
CA GLU A 428 -15.38 36.46 -3.58
C GLU A 428 -14.64 35.12 -3.44
N PHE A 429 -14.90 34.19 -4.36
CA PHE A 429 -14.21 32.91 -4.44
C PHE A 429 -13.13 32.96 -5.53
N LEU A 430 -12.02 32.32 -5.23
CA LEU A 430 -10.93 32.02 -6.14
C LEU A 430 -10.89 30.52 -6.41
N TYR A 431 -10.37 30.14 -7.57
CA TYR A 431 -10.41 28.78 -8.09
C TYR A 431 -9.04 28.30 -8.58
N ASP A 432 -8.75 27.01 -8.38
CA ASP A 432 -7.59 26.32 -8.97
C ASP A 432 -8.04 24.94 -9.47
N LEU A 433 -7.35 24.42 -10.48
CA LEU A 433 -7.65 23.13 -11.10
C LEU A 433 -6.58 22.11 -10.74
N VAL A 434 -6.99 21.02 -10.11
CA VAL A 434 -6.10 19.92 -9.82
C VAL A 434 -6.37 18.81 -10.82
N LEU A 435 -5.31 18.41 -11.54
CA LEU A 435 -5.41 17.53 -12.69
C LEU A 435 -5.00 16.10 -12.33
N GLU A 436 -5.61 15.12 -12.98
CA GLU A 436 -5.10 13.75 -12.92
C GLU A 436 -3.67 13.68 -13.48
N PRO A 437 -2.76 12.92 -12.85
CA PRO A 437 -1.39 12.81 -13.30
C PRO A 437 -1.33 12.04 -14.63
N PRO A 438 -0.24 12.18 -15.38
CA PRO A 438 0.00 11.36 -16.56
C PRO A 438 0.07 9.87 -16.22
N ALA A 439 -0.58 9.02 -17.03
CA ALA A 439 -0.48 7.57 -16.89
C ALA A 439 0.98 7.13 -17.08
N GLY A 440 1.54 6.44 -16.09
CA GLY A 440 2.88 5.83 -16.18
C GLY A 440 4.06 6.75 -15.96
N SER A 441 3.88 8.04 -15.59
CA SER A 441 4.98 8.94 -15.24
C SER A 441 4.84 9.48 -13.82
N ASN A 442 5.79 9.13 -12.95
CA ASN A 442 5.80 9.51 -11.54
C ASN A 442 6.40 10.90 -11.27
N ALA A 443 6.84 11.64 -12.31
CA ALA A 443 7.76 12.77 -12.14
C ALA A 443 7.30 14.10 -12.75
N VAL A 444 6.26 14.13 -13.59
CA VAL A 444 5.96 15.33 -14.40
C VAL A 444 4.59 15.91 -14.09
N ALA A 445 4.59 17.17 -13.66
CA ALA A 445 3.38 17.93 -13.37
C ALA A 445 2.60 18.28 -14.66
N ARG A 446 1.28 18.44 -14.55
CA ARG A 446 0.44 18.88 -15.68
C ARG A 446 0.09 20.35 -15.57
N THR A 447 0.21 21.07 -16.68
CA THR A 447 -0.26 22.45 -16.80
C THR A 447 -1.71 22.49 -17.29
N TYR A 448 -2.38 23.62 -17.11
CA TYR A 448 -3.60 23.96 -17.83
C TYR A 448 -3.48 25.38 -18.40
N THR A 449 -4.26 25.67 -19.44
CA THR A 449 -4.22 26.98 -20.12
C THR A 449 -5.44 27.82 -19.74
N VAL A 450 -5.20 29.07 -19.35
CA VAL A 450 -6.22 30.10 -19.17
C VAL A 450 -6.12 31.17 -20.25
N ILE A 451 -7.26 31.72 -20.66
CA ILE A 451 -7.39 32.58 -21.83
C ILE A 451 -7.99 33.94 -21.41
N ASP A 452 -7.38 35.03 -21.85
CA ASP A 452 -7.93 36.37 -21.75
C ASP A 452 -8.85 36.64 -22.96
N PRO A 453 -9.95 37.40 -22.81
CA PRO A 453 -10.80 37.80 -23.93
C PRO A 453 -10.08 38.45 -25.12
N ASN A 454 -8.90 39.03 -24.91
CA ASN A 454 -8.06 39.58 -25.98
C ASN A 454 -7.23 38.52 -26.76
N GLY A 455 -7.38 37.24 -26.42
CA GLY A 455 -6.71 36.11 -27.07
C GLY A 455 -5.34 35.75 -26.48
N GLN A 456 -4.87 36.45 -25.45
CA GLN A 456 -3.65 36.09 -24.74
C GLN A 456 -3.89 34.88 -23.85
N CYS A 457 -2.93 33.96 -23.80
CA CYS A 457 -3.01 32.74 -23.01
C CYS A 457 -1.93 32.73 -21.93
N LEU A 458 -2.25 32.24 -20.73
CA LEU A 458 -1.27 31.90 -19.71
C LEU A 458 -1.36 30.41 -19.42
N LYS A 459 -0.21 29.77 -19.24
CA LYS A 459 -0.15 28.39 -18.72
C LYS A 459 0.07 28.46 -17.22
N ALA A 460 -0.66 27.62 -16.49
CA ALA A 460 -0.59 27.55 -15.04
C ALA A 460 -0.44 26.09 -14.58
N LEU A 461 0.08 25.93 -13.38
CA LEU A 461 0.08 24.66 -12.65
C LEU A 461 -0.92 24.72 -11.51
N SER A 462 -1.35 23.54 -11.06
CA SER A 462 -2.08 23.47 -9.80
C SER A 462 -1.17 23.82 -8.64
N GLU A 463 -1.74 24.42 -7.60
CA GLU A 463 -1.10 24.63 -6.31
C GLU A 463 -1.06 23.43 -5.41
N ALA A 464 -1.68 22.34 -5.84
CA ALA A 464 -1.54 21.06 -5.19
C ALA A 464 -0.05 20.72 -5.07
N PRO A 465 0.45 20.40 -3.86
CA PRO A 465 1.69 19.67 -3.76
C PRO A 465 1.61 18.45 -4.67
N ILE A 466 2.65 18.21 -5.46
CA ILE A 466 2.78 16.98 -6.24
C ILE A 466 3.13 15.89 -5.23
N PHE A 467 2.12 15.26 -4.64
CA PHE A 467 2.30 14.31 -3.55
C PHE A 467 3.08 13.06 -3.95
N GLU A 468 3.16 12.75 -5.24
CA GLU A 468 4.05 11.73 -5.80
C GLU A 468 5.52 12.03 -5.47
N TRP A 469 5.86 13.30 -5.26
CA TRP A 469 7.19 13.73 -4.83
C TRP A 469 7.39 13.61 -3.32
N PHE A 470 6.31 13.59 -2.52
CA PHE A 470 6.38 13.58 -1.06
C PHE A 470 5.42 12.53 -0.43
N PRO A 471 5.52 11.24 -0.83
CA PRO A 471 4.58 10.22 -0.38
C PRO A 471 4.66 9.99 1.14
N TYR A 472 5.85 10.15 1.72
CA TYR A 472 6.06 9.93 3.15
C TYR A 472 5.56 11.09 3.99
N ALA A 473 5.77 12.34 3.56
CA ALA A 473 5.18 13.50 4.24
C ALA A 473 3.64 13.40 4.27
N THR A 474 3.03 12.94 3.17
CA THR A 474 1.58 12.67 3.12
C THR A 474 1.16 11.69 4.21
N LYS A 475 1.91 10.60 4.37
CA LYS A 475 1.63 9.57 5.37
C LYS A 475 1.77 10.12 6.80
N PHE A 476 2.79 10.93 7.03
CA PHE A 476 2.99 11.64 8.29
C PHE A 476 1.78 12.52 8.64
N PHE A 477 1.32 13.36 7.72
CA PHE A 477 0.16 14.24 7.95
C PHE A 477 -1.13 13.45 8.18
N GLU A 478 -1.36 12.37 7.42
CA GLU A 478 -2.51 11.49 7.60
C GLU A 478 -2.59 10.98 9.05
N ARG A 479 -1.46 10.50 9.59
CA ARG A 479 -1.41 9.96 10.95
C ARG A 479 -1.46 11.05 12.02
N LEU A 480 -0.79 12.17 11.81
CA LEU A 480 -0.85 13.35 12.66
C LEU A 480 -2.31 13.79 12.88
N PHE A 481 -3.07 13.99 11.80
CA PHE A 481 -4.47 14.41 11.91
C PHE A 481 -5.39 13.34 12.47
N ALA A 482 -5.10 12.07 12.22
CA ALA A 482 -5.84 10.97 12.84
C ALA A 482 -5.76 11.03 14.38
N VAL A 483 -4.57 11.27 14.93
CA VAL A 483 -4.35 11.36 16.39
C VAL A 483 -4.96 12.63 16.96
N LEU A 484 -4.71 13.80 16.35
CA LEU A 484 -5.26 15.08 16.80
C LEU A 484 -6.80 15.06 16.86
N ARG A 485 -7.46 14.37 15.90
CA ARG A 485 -8.92 14.21 15.89
C ARG A 485 -9.44 13.25 16.97
N GLN A 486 -8.71 12.17 17.28
CA GLN A 486 -9.13 11.21 18.30
C GLN A 486 -9.17 11.84 19.69
N ASP A 487 -8.23 12.75 19.98
CA ASP A 487 -8.18 13.46 21.26
C ASP A 487 -9.18 14.64 21.33
N LYS A 488 -10.03 14.82 20.30
CA LYS A 488 -11.07 15.88 20.22
C LYS A 488 -10.53 17.29 20.49
N GLN A 489 -9.25 17.54 20.21
CA GLN A 489 -8.67 18.87 20.41
C GLN A 489 -9.33 19.89 19.48
N GLU A 490 -9.57 21.09 20.01
CA GLU A 490 -10.01 22.20 19.17
C GLU A 490 -8.85 22.63 18.26
N MET A 491 -9.01 22.44 16.95
CA MET A 491 -8.00 22.79 15.95
C MET A 491 -7.59 24.27 16.00
N SER A 492 -8.47 25.15 16.46
CA SER A 492 -8.19 26.57 16.69
C SER A 492 -7.09 26.78 17.74
N SER A 493 -7.07 25.97 18.80
CA SER A 493 -6.06 26.04 19.86
C SER A 493 -4.70 25.50 19.38
N LEU A 494 -4.73 24.40 18.61
CA LEU A 494 -3.55 23.86 17.92
C LEU A 494 -2.98 24.85 16.89
N PHE A 495 -3.84 25.59 16.18
CA PHE A 495 -3.39 26.62 15.25
C PHE A 495 -2.73 27.80 16.00
N ARG A 496 -3.28 28.24 17.14
CA ARG A 496 -2.62 29.24 17.99
C ARG A 496 -1.24 28.79 18.46
N LEU A 497 -1.10 27.51 18.81
CA LEU A 497 0.19 26.90 19.16
C LEU A 497 1.20 27.07 18.01
N LEU A 498 0.80 26.82 16.75
CA LEU A 498 1.67 27.02 15.59
C LEU A 498 2.00 28.48 15.28
N CYS A 499 1.20 29.42 15.78
CA CYS A 499 1.46 30.85 15.68
C CYS A 499 2.35 31.38 16.81
N ASP A 500 2.63 30.57 17.84
CA ASP A 500 3.50 30.96 18.94
C ASP A 500 4.97 30.82 18.53
N GLU A 501 5.66 31.96 18.42
CA GLU A 501 7.09 32.02 18.06
C GLU A 501 8.01 31.46 19.14
N HIS A 502 7.52 31.26 20.37
CA HIS A 502 8.29 30.68 21.47
C HIS A 502 8.37 29.15 21.42
N ILE A 503 7.58 28.50 20.57
CA ILE A 503 7.55 27.05 20.48
C ILE A 503 8.53 26.56 19.42
N ASP A 504 9.53 25.81 19.87
CA ASP A 504 10.50 25.16 18.99
C ASP A 504 9.90 23.88 18.37
N PHE A 505 9.19 24.04 17.26
CA PHE A 505 8.61 22.91 16.51
C PHE A 505 9.67 22.00 15.89
N THR A 506 10.83 22.52 15.52
CA THR A 506 11.95 21.71 15.03
C THR A 506 12.48 20.83 16.17
N GLY A 507 12.65 21.38 17.37
CA GLY A 507 12.98 20.62 18.59
C GLY A 507 11.91 19.59 18.94
N MET A 508 10.64 19.93 18.79
CA MET A 508 9.52 19.01 19.01
C MET A 508 9.55 17.84 18.02
N LEU A 509 9.80 18.09 16.73
CA LEU A 509 9.94 17.06 15.71
C LEU A 509 11.15 16.16 15.99
N ASN A 510 12.28 16.76 16.41
CA ASN A 510 13.47 16.03 16.85
C ASN A 510 13.25 15.17 18.09
N ASN A 511 12.33 15.54 18.99
CA ASN A 511 11.95 14.71 20.12
C ASN A 511 11.01 13.59 19.69
N ALA A 512 10.03 13.89 18.85
CA ALA A 512 9.10 12.89 18.30
C ALA A 512 9.84 11.77 17.57
N ILE A 513 10.86 12.09 16.77
CA ILE A 513 11.64 11.07 16.05
C ILE A 513 12.43 10.15 16.99
N ARG A 514 12.90 10.64 18.14
CA ARG A 514 13.55 9.78 19.16
C ARG A 514 12.56 8.75 19.70
N GLU A 515 11.33 9.17 19.98
CA GLU A 515 10.26 8.29 20.45
C GLU A 515 9.79 7.32 19.37
N THR A 516 9.73 7.77 18.11
CA THR A 516 9.49 6.90 16.95
C THR A 516 10.47 5.73 16.93
N GLY A 517 11.74 6.00 17.21
CA GLY A 517 12.77 4.98 17.33
C GLY A 517 12.47 3.89 18.34
N ILE A 518 12.15 4.30 19.56
CA ILE A 518 11.78 3.41 20.66
C ILE A 518 10.56 2.58 20.26
N GLN A 519 9.54 3.23 19.68
CA GLN A 519 8.34 2.54 19.22
C GLN A 519 8.63 1.57 18.07
N MET A 520 9.50 1.91 17.12
CA MET A 520 9.86 1.03 16.00
C MET A 520 10.63 -0.21 16.45
N GLN A 521 11.55 -0.08 17.41
CA GLN A 521 12.25 -1.22 18.01
C GLN A 521 11.27 -2.15 18.74
N SER A 522 10.27 -1.59 19.43
CA SER A 522 9.20 -2.39 20.06
C SER A 522 8.28 -3.05 19.03
N ARG A 523 8.03 -2.40 17.88
CA ARG A 523 7.18 -2.92 16.78
C ARG A 523 7.90 -3.91 15.87
N GLN A 524 9.23 -3.95 15.82
CA GLN A 524 9.98 -5.02 15.14
C GLN A 524 9.75 -6.40 15.77
N GLN A 525 9.36 -6.48 17.05
CA GLN A 525 8.89 -7.71 17.68
C GLN A 525 7.44 -8.10 17.29
N LEU A 526 6.74 -7.24 16.53
CA LEU A 526 5.34 -7.38 16.10
C LEU A 526 5.19 -7.51 14.57
N THR A 527 6.27 -7.84 13.86
CA THR A 527 6.45 -7.89 12.38
C THR A 527 5.51 -8.80 11.56
N ASN A 528 4.34 -9.19 12.07
CA ASN A 528 3.31 -9.93 11.32
C ASN A 528 1.98 -9.19 11.13
N LYS A 529 1.90 -7.88 11.42
CA LYS A 529 0.74 -7.07 11.03
C LYS A 529 1.18 -5.96 10.09
N GLU A 530 1.09 -6.23 8.80
CA GLU A 530 1.15 -5.22 7.75
C GLU A 530 0.22 -4.06 8.11
N SER A 531 0.81 -2.92 8.46
CA SER A 531 0.13 -1.62 8.53
C SER A 531 -0.15 -1.14 7.11
N GLY A 532 -1.01 -1.88 6.40
CA GLY A 532 -1.48 -1.47 5.10
C GLY A 532 -2.22 -0.13 5.19
N PHE A 533 -2.17 0.63 4.09
CA PHE A 533 -2.95 1.85 3.79
C PHE A 533 -4.48 1.77 4.06
N VAL A 534 -4.98 0.65 4.57
CA VAL A 534 -6.38 0.36 4.91
C VAL A 534 -6.94 1.34 5.94
N VAL A 535 -6.11 1.84 6.86
CA VAL A 535 -6.53 2.83 7.87
C VAL A 535 -6.98 4.14 7.22
N ALA A 536 -6.28 4.59 6.18
CA ALA A 536 -6.61 5.80 5.41
C ALA A 536 -8.04 5.74 4.82
N SER A 537 -8.48 4.55 4.41
CA SER A 537 -9.80 4.37 3.79
C SER A 537 -10.96 4.61 4.76
N ARG A 538 -10.78 4.36 6.06
CA ARG A 538 -11.80 4.63 7.10
C ARG A 538 -11.84 6.09 7.52
N PHE A 539 -10.71 6.80 7.46
CA PHE A 539 -10.63 8.24 7.75
C PHE A 539 -11.26 9.11 6.65
N LEU A 540 -11.22 8.65 5.39
CA LEU A 540 -11.76 9.37 4.23
C LEU A 540 -13.27 9.20 4.02
N THR A 541 -13.96 8.32 4.75
CA THR A 541 -15.40 8.05 4.58
C THR A 541 -16.26 8.42 5.78
N ALA A 542 -15.66 8.93 6.86
CA ALA A 542 -16.40 9.23 8.09
C ALA A 542 -16.88 10.69 8.11
N ASP A 543 -18.18 10.86 7.84
CA ASP A 543 -19.07 11.99 8.15
C ASP A 543 -19.00 13.25 7.25
N GLU A 544 -19.88 13.30 6.25
CA GLU A 544 -20.15 14.45 5.38
C GLU A 544 -21.10 15.48 6.04
N GLY A 545 -21.69 15.17 7.19
CA GLY A 545 -22.83 15.92 7.74
C GLY A 545 -22.52 17.18 8.57
N LYS A 546 -21.27 17.43 8.99
CA LYS A 546 -20.93 18.55 9.92
C LYS A 546 -19.59 19.28 9.63
N GLY A 547 -18.96 19.08 8.48
CA GLY A 547 -17.48 19.15 8.34
C GLY A 547 -16.79 20.45 7.91
N TYR A 548 -17.46 21.47 7.34
CA TYR A 548 -16.73 22.55 6.64
C TYR A 548 -15.82 23.42 7.52
N ALA A 549 -16.27 23.85 8.72
CA ALA A 549 -15.44 24.71 9.58
C ALA A 549 -14.23 23.97 10.19
N MET A 550 -14.39 22.68 10.49
CA MET A 550 -13.33 21.85 11.05
C MET A 550 -12.27 21.49 10.01
N ASN A 551 -12.66 21.34 8.75
CA ASN A 551 -11.74 21.04 7.66
C ASN A 551 -10.82 22.24 7.38
N GLN A 552 -11.36 23.46 7.32
CA GLN A 552 -10.57 24.68 7.17
C GLN A 552 -9.47 24.82 8.24
N SER A 553 -9.79 24.64 9.53
CA SER A 553 -8.77 24.77 10.58
C SER A 553 -7.67 23.72 10.48
N ILE A 554 -7.94 22.57 9.86
CA ILE A 554 -6.94 21.53 9.59
C ILE A 554 -6.06 21.93 8.40
N ALA A 555 -6.63 22.53 7.36
CA ALA A 555 -5.89 23.12 6.24
C ALA A 555 -4.86 24.14 6.72
N ASP A 556 -5.35 25.14 7.47
CA ASP A 556 -4.56 26.28 7.96
C ASP A 556 -3.40 25.75 8.81
N PHE A 557 -3.70 24.77 9.65
CA PHE A 557 -2.72 24.08 10.47
C PHE A 557 -1.68 23.32 9.63
N ALA A 558 -2.11 22.53 8.64
CA ALA A 558 -1.21 21.75 7.80
C ALA A 558 -0.25 22.66 7.03
N GLU A 559 -0.79 23.71 6.42
CA GLU A 559 -0.01 24.70 5.68
C GLU A 559 0.97 25.43 6.60
N LYS A 560 0.52 25.90 7.76
CA LYS A 560 1.42 26.57 8.72
C LYS A 560 2.53 25.63 9.17
N LEU A 561 2.21 24.37 9.43
CA LEU A 561 3.21 23.37 9.80
C LEU A 561 4.21 23.08 8.67
N ILE A 562 3.73 23.00 7.41
CA ILE A 562 4.58 22.89 6.23
C ILE A 562 5.44 24.15 6.08
N SER A 563 4.93 25.35 6.34
CA SER A 563 5.72 26.58 6.27
C SER A 563 6.83 26.65 7.32
N LEU A 564 6.58 26.07 8.50
CA LEU A 564 7.54 26.05 9.61
C LEU A 564 8.61 24.97 9.42
N LEU A 565 8.19 23.76 9.05
CA LEU A 565 9.08 22.59 9.02
C LEU A 565 9.51 22.22 7.60
N GLY A 566 8.69 22.49 6.60
CA GLY A 566 8.97 22.25 5.19
C GLY A 566 9.50 20.84 4.92
N ARG A 567 10.68 20.79 4.32
CA ARG A 567 11.39 19.54 4.01
C ARG A 567 11.96 18.83 5.23
N GLN A 568 12.07 19.48 6.39
CA GLN A 568 12.55 18.82 7.61
C GLN A 568 11.69 17.62 7.98
N ILE A 569 10.36 17.67 7.74
CA ILE A 569 9.47 16.53 7.93
C ILE A 569 9.98 15.32 7.15
N ASN A 570 10.24 15.51 5.86
CA ASN A 570 10.70 14.45 4.97
C ASN A 570 12.13 14.02 5.31
N ASN A 571 13.02 14.95 5.64
CA ASN A 571 14.39 14.65 6.08
C ASN A 571 14.39 13.80 7.35
N MET A 572 13.52 14.10 8.33
CA MET A 572 13.35 13.31 9.55
C MET A 572 12.77 11.93 9.27
N ILE A 573 11.90 11.77 8.28
CA ILE A 573 11.43 10.45 7.88
C ILE A 573 12.57 9.63 7.24
N LEU A 574 13.31 10.24 6.32
CA LEU A 574 14.33 9.54 5.52
C LEU A 574 15.61 9.22 6.30
N THR A 575 15.98 10.10 7.23
CA THR A 575 17.26 10.04 7.96
C THR A 575 17.13 10.16 9.46
N GLY A 576 15.97 10.56 9.98
CA GLY A 576 15.79 10.83 11.42
C GLY A 576 15.80 9.57 12.29
N TRP A 577 15.68 8.38 11.70
CA TRP A 577 16.02 7.11 12.37
C TRP A 577 17.44 7.13 12.98
N ALA A 578 18.36 7.92 12.42
CA ALA A 578 19.69 8.11 12.97
C ALA A 578 19.69 8.71 14.39
N ASN A 579 18.66 9.47 14.74
CA ASN A 579 18.51 10.06 16.07
C ASN A 579 18.05 9.03 17.13
N THR A 580 17.64 7.83 16.71
CA THR A 580 16.98 6.85 17.59
C THR A 580 17.96 5.98 18.37
N VAL A 581 19.08 5.63 17.75
CA VAL A 581 20.01 4.62 18.28
C VAL A 581 21.18 5.23 19.07
N ALA A 582 21.37 6.54 19.02
CA ALA A 582 22.39 7.23 19.82
C ALA A 582 22.06 7.31 21.33
N SER A 583 20.87 6.86 21.76
CA SER A 583 20.41 7.02 23.15
C SER A 583 20.54 5.79 24.05
N GLU A 584 21.04 4.65 23.55
CA GLU A 584 21.27 3.48 24.40
C GLU A 584 22.77 3.31 24.76
N GLU A 585 23.11 3.58 26.02
CA GLU A 585 24.38 3.19 26.66
C GLU A 585 24.61 1.65 26.69
N ASN A 586 23.72 0.84 26.10
CA ASN A 586 23.64 -0.60 26.33
C ASN A 586 24.04 -1.51 25.15
N THR A 587 24.38 -0.97 23.97
CA THR A 587 24.84 -1.80 22.83
C THR A 587 26.33 -2.11 22.89
N ARG A 588 26.68 -3.13 23.70
CA ARG A 588 27.84 -4.04 23.52
C ARG A 588 29.21 -3.44 23.14
N GLY A 589 29.60 -2.28 23.68
CA GLY A 589 30.99 -1.79 23.60
C GLY A 589 31.55 -1.58 22.19
N GLN A 590 30.71 -1.54 21.15
CA GLN A 590 31.15 -1.16 19.81
C GLN A 590 31.28 0.36 19.71
N PRO A 591 32.37 0.91 19.15
CA PRO A 591 32.51 2.34 18.99
C PRO A 591 31.45 2.87 18.00
N ALA A 592 30.84 4.00 18.33
CA ALA A 592 30.03 4.75 17.36
C ALA A 592 30.95 5.27 16.25
N THR A 593 30.51 5.17 15.01
CA THR A 593 31.16 5.78 13.85
C THR A 593 30.51 7.13 13.56
N THR A 594 31.29 8.06 13.03
CA THR A 594 30.76 9.35 12.57
C THR A 594 30.17 9.16 11.18
N VAL A 595 28.92 9.57 11.01
CA VAL A 595 28.16 9.43 9.76
C VAL A 595 27.72 10.80 9.28
N LEU A 596 27.96 11.07 7.99
CA LEU A 596 27.38 12.20 7.28
C LEU A 596 26.07 11.74 6.62
N LEU A 597 24.94 12.17 7.17
CA LEU A 597 23.60 11.92 6.65
C LEU A 597 23.32 12.91 5.52
N LEU A 598 23.02 12.40 4.33
CA LEU A 598 22.69 13.19 3.16
C LEU A 598 21.18 13.18 2.97
N HIS A 599 20.56 14.36 2.99
CA HIS A 599 19.11 14.50 2.84
C HIS A 599 18.74 14.72 1.38
N SER A 600 19.23 15.80 0.79
CA SER A 600 18.90 16.20 -0.58
C SER A 600 19.99 17.03 -1.22
N LEU A 601 20.11 16.92 -2.54
CA LEU A 601 20.98 17.75 -3.38
C LEU A 601 20.11 18.62 -4.28
N HIS A 602 20.31 19.93 -4.24
CA HIS A 602 19.59 20.91 -5.04
C HIS A 602 20.53 21.59 -6.01
N ILE A 603 20.24 21.49 -7.30
CA ILE A 603 20.96 22.25 -8.33
C ILE A 603 20.31 23.63 -8.42
N LEU A 604 21.09 24.69 -8.24
CA LEU A 604 20.60 26.07 -8.23
C LEU A 604 20.57 26.68 -9.64
N ASP A 605 21.57 26.37 -10.45
CA ASP A 605 21.71 26.89 -11.81
C ASP A 605 22.36 25.80 -12.66
N SER A 606 21.73 25.45 -13.78
CA SER A 606 22.33 24.51 -14.73
C SER A 606 22.06 24.97 -16.15
N PRO A 607 23.12 25.12 -16.98
CA PRO A 607 22.98 25.42 -18.39
C PRO A 607 22.56 24.19 -19.22
N ARG A 608 22.25 23.06 -18.59
CA ARG A 608 21.87 21.83 -19.30
C ARG A 608 20.35 21.66 -19.31
N PRO A 609 19.77 21.11 -20.40
CA PRO A 609 18.36 20.77 -20.43
C PRO A 609 18.04 19.80 -19.30
N ALA A 610 17.17 20.23 -18.38
CA ALA A 610 16.91 19.46 -17.18
C ALA A 610 16.27 18.07 -17.48
N GLN A 611 15.67 17.88 -18.67
CA GLN A 611 14.99 16.63 -19.07
C GLN A 611 16.03 15.53 -19.32
N ALA A 612 17.10 15.89 -20.02
CA ALA A 612 18.21 14.98 -20.28
C ALA A 612 18.87 14.51 -18.98
N ARG A 613 18.79 15.30 -17.90
CA ARG A 613 19.32 14.89 -16.59
C ARG A 613 18.41 13.88 -15.92
N VAL A 614 17.10 14.12 -15.90
CA VAL A 614 16.11 13.18 -15.35
C VAL A 614 16.21 11.83 -16.06
N ASP A 615 16.24 11.84 -17.39
CA ASP A 615 16.23 10.62 -18.22
C ASP A 615 17.54 9.81 -18.12
N ASN A 616 18.66 10.49 -17.89
CA ASN A 616 19.98 9.86 -17.81
C ASN A 616 20.46 9.61 -16.38
N PHE A 617 19.70 10.00 -15.35
CA PHE A 617 20.14 9.84 -13.97
C PHE A 617 20.38 8.38 -13.62
N LYS A 618 21.62 8.05 -13.23
CA LYS A 618 22.08 6.68 -12.89
C LYS A 618 22.49 6.52 -11.43
N GLY A 619 22.22 7.53 -10.61
CA GLY A 619 22.69 7.62 -9.23
C GLY A 619 23.79 8.67 -9.05
N LEU A 620 24.15 8.89 -7.80
CA LEU A 620 25.23 9.76 -7.37
C LEU A 620 26.38 8.91 -6.84
N LYS A 621 27.62 9.32 -7.06
CA LYS A 621 28.77 8.84 -6.27
C LYS A 621 29.22 10.00 -5.40
N VAL A 622 29.23 9.81 -4.08
CA VAL A 622 29.64 10.85 -3.14
C VAL A 622 30.93 10.42 -2.47
N SER A 623 31.96 11.26 -2.61
CA SER A 623 33.24 11.12 -1.96
C SER A 623 33.42 12.20 -0.90
N VAL A 624 33.82 11.81 0.30
CA VAL A 624 34.20 12.71 1.39
C VAL A 624 35.71 12.78 1.45
N ILE A 625 36.24 14.00 1.36
CA ILE A 625 37.67 14.29 1.32
C ILE A 625 38.05 15.06 2.59
N GLN A 626 39.05 14.54 3.30
CA GLN A 626 39.66 15.20 4.46
C GLN A 626 41.16 15.31 4.24
N ASP A 627 41.71 16.51 4.44
CA ASP A 627 43.14 16.80 4.27
C ASP A 627 43.71 16.31 2.92
N GLY A 628 42.92 16.43 1.86
CA GLY A 628 43.28 16.00 0.50
C GLY A 628 43.22 14.50 0.25
N THR A 629 42.74 13.69 1.21
CA THR A 629 42.57 12.24 1.08
C THR A 629 41.09 11.87 1.08
N GLU A 630 40.66 11.00 0.17
CA GLU A 630 39.32 10.41 0.17
C GLU A 630 39.18 9.48 1.38
N VAL A 631 38.34 9.84 2.35
CA VAL A 631 38.12 9.06 3.58
C VAL A 631 36.90 8.16 3.48
N ALA A 632 35.96 8.48 2.59
CA ALA A 632 34.80 7.66 2.30
C ALA A 632 34.34 7.92 0.86
N SER A 633 33.84 6.88 0.19
CA SER A 633 33.26 7.00 -1.14
C SER A 633 32.15 5.97 -1.34
N GLU A 634 30.95 6.45 -1.65
CA GLU A 634 29.76 5.61 -1.72
C GLU A 634 28.95 5.90 -2.98
N ALA A 635 28.45 4.84 -3.60
CA ALA A 635 27.45 4.94 -4.66
C ALA A 635 26.05 5.00 -4.03
N ILE A 636 25.33 6.07 -4.32
CA ILE A 636 24.08 6.43 -3.67
C ILE A 636 22.95 6.52 -4.69
N ASN A 637 21.89 5.77 -4.42
CA ASN A 637 20.62 5.93 -5.11
C ASN A 637 19.95 7.19 -4.58
N ALA A 638 19.51 8.06 -5.49
CA ALA A 638 18.67 9.19 -5.15
C ALA A 638 17.37 9.11 -5.97
N THR A 639 16.29 9.67 -5.43
CA THR A 639 15.04 9.83 -6.15
C THR A 639 15.00 11.23 -6.70
N VAL A 640 14.83 11.36 -8.02
CA VAL A 640 14.66 12.67 -8.65
C VAL A 640 13.28 13.23 -8.27
N ARG A 641 13.27 14.42 -7.67
CA ARG A 641 12.05 15.16 -7.31
C ARG A 641 12.01 16.43 -8.16
N GLY A 642 11.17 16.43 -9.18
CA GLY A 642 11.16 17.48 -10.18
C GLY A 642 12.42 17.46 -11.04
N TRP A 643 13.05 18.62 -11.20
CA TRP A 643 14.09 18.82 -12.23
C TRP A 643 15.46 19.17 -11.67
N GLN A 644 15.51 19.68 -10.44
CA GLN A 644 16.74 20.16 -9.80
C GLN A 644 17.00 19.55 -8.43
N THR A 645 16.10 18.70 -7.92
CA THR A 645 16.23 18.13 -6.59
C THR A 645 16.42 16.63 -6.65
N PHE A 646 17.47 16.14 -6.00
CA PHE A 646 17.68 14.72 -5.72
C PHE A 646 17.43 14.47 -4.24
N GLU A 647 16.44 13.65 -3.93
CA GLU A 647 16.18 13.16 -2.58
C GLU A 647 17.06 11.93 -2.33
N ILE A 648 17.95 12.02 -1.34
CA ILE A 648 19.00 11.04 -1.10
C ILE A 648 18.61 10.10 0.05
N GLY A 649 18.49 10.64 1.26
CA GLY A 649 18.14 9.87 2.45
C GLY A 649 19.13 8.77 2.82
N ARG A 650 20.45 9.02 2.71
CA ARG A 650 21.50 8.01 2.95
C ARG A 650 22.65 8.55 3.79
N GLY A 651 23.19 7.72 4.68
CA GLY A 651 24.39 8.03 5.46
C GLY A 651 25.68 7.54 4.80
N ILE A 652 26.77 8.29 4.98
CA ILE A 652 28.14 7.87 4.65
C ILE A 652 28.95 7.82 5.94
N GLY A 653 29.49 6.65 6.29
CA GLY A 653 30.42 6.52 7.40
C GLY A 653 31.77 7.15 7.05
N ILE A 654 32.18 8.17 7.80
CA ILE A 654 33.45 8.90 7.59
C ILE A 654 34.51 8.53 8.63
N GLY A 655 34.25 7.50 9.44
CA GLY A 655 35.15 6.99 10.46
C GLY A 655 35.18 7.86 11.71
N ASN A 656 36.39 8.14 12.21
CA ASN A 656 36.64 8.93 13.42
C ASN A 656 37.42 10.21 13.07
N PRO A 657 36.76 11.20 12.44
CA PRO A 657 37.42 12.45 12.08
C PRO A 657 37.86 13.22 13.33
N SER A 658 38.85 14.09 13.17
CA SER A 658 39.25 15.02 14.24
C SER A 658 38.19 16.12 14.37
N PHE A 659 37.57 16.22 15.54
CA PHE A 659 36.56 17.24 15.82
C PHE A 659 37.20 18.52 16.36
N THR A 660 36.64 19.66 15.97
CA THR A 660 36.88 20.95 16.61
C THR A 660 35.64 21.34 17.42
N LYS A 661 35.83 21.90 18.62
CA LYS A 661 34.72 22.31 19.48
C LYS A 661 34.39 23.77 19.21
N HIS A 662 33.16 24.07 18.78
CA HIS A 662 32.65 25.42 18.55
C HIS A 662 31.29 25.54 19.25
N ASP A 663 31.14 26.51 20.17
CA ASP A 663 29.88 26.75 20.92
C ASP A 663 29.25 25.48 21.52
N ASP A 664 30.07 24.69 22.23
CA ASP A 664 29.69 23.40 22.82
C ASP A 664 29.28 22.28 21.86
N ARG A 665 29.40 22.50 20.55
CA ARG A 665 29.15 21.49 19.53
C ARG A 665 30.43 21.01 18.89
N GLU A 666 30.46 19.73 18.60
CA GLU A 666 31.52 19.14 17.79
C GLU A 666 31.29 19.47 16.31
N THR A 667 32.33 19.95 15.65
CA THR A 667 32.32 20.41 14.27
C THR A 667 33.43 19.75 13.50
N ILE A 668 33.11 19.30 12.28
CA ILE A 668 34.12 18.85 11.31
C ILE A 668 34.03 19.71 10.05
N SER A 669 35.16 19.92 9.40
CA SER A 669 35.15 20.42 8.03
C SER A 669 35.11 19.23 7.08
N VAL A 670 34.11 19.18 6.21
CA VAL A 670 34.05 18.18 5.13
C VAL A 670 34.34 18.86 3.81
N ASN A 671 35.17 18.24 2.97
CA ASN A 671 35.18 18.52 1.55
C ASN A 671 34.44 17.37 0.85
N LEU A 672 33.63 17.69 -0.14
CA LEU A 672 32.76 16.76 -0.83
C LEU A 672 33.01 16.86 -2.33
N GLU A 673 33.08 15.69 -2.94
CA GLU A 673 33.01 15.50 -4.38
C GLU A 673 31.76 14.66 -4.69
N ILE A 674 30.81 15.21 -5.43
CA ILE A 674 29.58 14.50 -5.83
C ILE A 674 29.60 14.33 -7.34
N HIS A 675 29.67 13.10 -7.81
CA HIS A 675 29.61 12.76 -9.22
C HIS A 675 28.19 12.30 -9.59
N ASP A 676 27.50 13.09 -10.40
CA ASP A 676 26.31 12.65 -11.13
C ASP A 676 26.75 11.74 -12.27
N VAL A 677 26.66 10.44 -12.05
CA VAL A 677 27.15 9.39 -12.97
C VAL A 677 26.40 9.41 -14.30
N GLY A 678 25.14 9.87 -14.28
CA GLY A 678 24.31 9.99 -15.46
C GLY A 678 24.72 11.14 -16.35
N ALA A 679 24.91 12.31 -15.74
CA ALA A 679 25.26 13.54 -16.44
C ALA A 679 26.78 13.71 -16.68
N GLY A 680 27.62 12.93 -16.01
CA GLY A 680 29.08 13.08 -16.03
C GLY A 680 29.53 14.42 -15.45
N ILE A 681 28.84 14.91 -14.42
CA ILE A 681 29.14 16.18 -13.75
C ILE A 681 29.68 15.88 -12.36
N VAL A 682 30.77 16.54 -11.99
CA VAL A 682 31.31 16.49 -10.65
C VAL A 682 31.12 17.84 -9.98
N TYR A 683 30.54 17.81 -8.78
CA TYR A 683 30.36 18.98 -7.91
C TYR A 683 31.36 18.90 -6.77
N HIS A 684 32.09 19.99 -6.56
CA HIS A 684 33.11 20.15 -5.53
C HIS A 684 32.68 21.21 -4.54
N GLY A 685 32.84 20.95 -3.25
CA GLY A 685 32.62 21.98 -2.23
C GLY A 685 32.86 21.44 -0.85
N GLY A 686 32.41 22.17 0.16
CA GLY A 686 32.70 21.80 1.53
C GLY A 686 32.41 22.91 2.51
N GLY A 687 32.53 22.59 3.79
CA GLY A 687 32.29 23.52 4.86
C GLY A 687 32.22 22.84 6.23
N PRO A 688 32.06 23.64 7.30
CA PRO A 688 31.82 23.13 8.63
C PRO A 688 30.45 22.46 8.69
N VAL A 689 30.40 21.26 9.29
CA VAL A 689 29.16 20.53 9.59
C VAL A 689 29.17 20.22 11.08
N HIS A 690 28.07 20.52 11.76
CA HIS A 690 27.93 20.36 13.19
C HIS A 690 27.14 19.09 13.54
N GLU A 691 27.55 18.40 14.59
CA GLU A 691 26.80 17.24 15.09
C GLU A 691 25.38 17.64 15.51
N GLY A 692 24.39 16.88 15.03
CA GLY A 692 22.98 17.06 15.40
C GLY A 692 22.23 18.14 14.63
N VAL A 693 22.92 18.93 13.79
CA VAL A 693 22.36 20.13 13.12
C VAL A 693 22.31 19.94 11.60
N ASP A 694 21.16 20.22 11.01
CA ASP A 694 21.03 20.28 9.55
C ASP A 694 21.87 21.43 8.99
N THR A 695 22.73 21.11 8.03
CA THR A 695 23.71 22.02 7.41
C THR A 695 23.49 22.05 5.90
N ARG A 696 23.64 23.24 5.31
CA ARG A 696 23.64 23.43 3.85
C ARG A 696 25.06 23.61 3.36
N ILE A 697 25.51 22.71 2.49
CA ILE A 697 26.85 22.72 1.92
C ILE A 697 26.74 23.17 0.46
N ALA A 698 27.35 24.31 0.15
CA ALA A 698 27.44 24.80 -1.22
C ALA A 698 28.49 24.01 -2.00
N LEU A 699 28.14 23.65 -3.24
CA LEU A 699 28.96 22.90 -4.17
C LEU A 699 28.99 23.63 -5.52
N ALA A 700 30.11 23.60 -6.20
CA ALA A 700 30.30 24.14 -7.54
C ALA A 700 30.66 23.01 -8.51
N GLY A 701 30.03 22.98 -9.68
CA GLY A 701 30.39 22.09 -10.77
C GLY A 701 31.79 22.39 -11.30
N GLU A 702 32.49 21.40 -11.82
CA GLU A 702 33.85 21.56 -12.38
C GLU A 702 33.99 22.65 -13.45
N SER A 703 32.92 22.95 -14.20
CA SER A 703 32.93 24.02 -15.20
C SER A 703 32.74 25.43 -14.60
N GLY A 704 32.31 25.54 -13.34
CA GLY A 704 31.99 26.83 -12.68
C GLY A 704 30.64 27.45 -13.08
N ASP A 705 29.96 26.88 -14.06
CA ASP A 705 28.68 27.38 -14.58
C ASP A 705 27.45 26.80 -13.85
N GLU A 706 27.68 25.92 -12.89
CA GLU A 706 26.63 25.18 -12.22
C GLU A 706 26.92 25.08 -10.73
N TYR A 707 25.89 25.30 -9.92
CA TYR A 707 25.98 25.32 -8.46
C TYR A 707 24.95 24.36 -7.88
N ALA A 708 25.31 23.73 -6.77
CA ALA A 708 24.39 22.91 -6.01
C ALA A 708 24.49 23.18 -4.51
N VAL A 709 23.44 22.82 -3.78
CA VAL A 709 23.38 22.85 -2.33
C VAL A 709 22.99 21.46 -1.84
N LEU A 710 23.84 20.88 -1.02
CA LEU A 710 23.57 19.64 -0.32
C LEU A 710 23.05 19.95 1.08
N GLU A 711 21.87 19.44 1.41
CA GLU A 711 21.38 19.40 2.79
C GLU A 711 21.91 18.12 3.45
N ALA A 712 22.68 18.28 4.51
CA ALA A 712 23.30 17.18 5.22
C ALA A 712 23.36 17.42 6.74
N LYS A 713 23.50 16.34 7.50
CA LYS A 713 23.61 16.37 8.96
C LYS A 713 24.68 15.40 9.44
N LEU A 714 25.47 15.83 10.42
CA LEU A 714 26.45 14.96 11.05
C LEU A 714 25.85 14.25 12.27
N GLN A 715 26.09 12.95 12.40
CA GLN A 715 25.57 12.15 13.50
C GLN A 715 26.52 11.00 13.85
N ARG A 716 26.74 10.75 15.15
CA ARG A 716 27.39 9.52 15.62
C ARG A 716 26.37 8.39 15.79
N MET A 717 26.67 7.21 15.27
CA MET A 717 25.83 6.02 15.42
C MET A 717 26.61 4.71 15.29
N HIS A 718 26.01 3.59 15.70
CA HIS A 718 26.61 2.28 15.49
C HIS A 718 26.53 1.85 14.02
N GLN A 719 27.58 1.15 13.56
CA GLN A 719 27.68 0.63 12.19
C GLN A 719 26.49 -0.26 11.82
N ASP A 720 26.07 -1.15 12.73
CA ASP A 720 24.91 -2.03 12.53
C ASP A 720 23.61 -1.24 12.25
N THR A 721 23.46 -0.05 12.83
CA THR A 721 22.30 0.82 12.59
C THR A 721 22.32 1.40 11.19
N LEU A 722 23.49 1.86 10.75
CA LEU A 722 23.70 2.36 9.40
C LEU A 722 23.41 1.26 8.36
N GLU A 723 23.92 0.05 8.59
CA GLU A 723 23.68 -1.12 7.73
C GLU A 723 22.23 -1.54 7.72
N SER A 724 21.56 -1.55 8.88
CA SER A 724 20.13 -1.82 8.95
C SER A 724 19.32 -0.84 8.11
N GLN A 725 19.70 0.44 8.06
CA GLN A 725 18.99 1.40 7.23
C GLN A 725 19.20 1.16 5.73
N PHE A 726 20.38 0.72 5.30
CA PHE A 726 20.60 0.43 3.88
C PHE A 726 19.65 -0.67 3.36
N SER A 727 19.04 -1.45 4.24
CA SER A 727 18.01 -2.43 3.88
C SER A 727 16.57 -1.89 3.87
N TRP A 728 16.32 -0.63 4.30
CA TRP A 728 14.97 -0.06 4.35
C TRP A 728 14.46 0.30 2.96
N GLY A 729 13.35 -0.35 2.57
CA GLY A 729 12.57 -0.02 1.40
C GLY A 729 11.48 1.02 1.68
N ASP A 730 10.57 1.17 0.72
CA ASP A 730 9.46 2.12 0.81
C ASP A 730 8.50 1.82 1.97
N SER A 731 8.36 0.54 2.34
CA SER A 731 7.45 0.09 3.40
C SER A 731 7.91 0.55 4.78
N GLU A 732 9.20 0.38 5.07
CA GLU A 732 9.82 0.80 6.32
C GLU A 732 9.74 2.33 6.45
N ARG A 733 10.05 3.08 5.39
CA ARG A 733 9.96 4.54 5.36
C ARG A 733 8.54 5.05 5.57
N ALA A 734 7.55 4.39 4.98
CA ALA A 734 6.14 4.72 5.21
C ALA A 734 5.71 4.44 6.65
N THR A 735 6.24 3.38 7.28
CA THR A 735 5.99 3.07 8.69
C THR A 735 6.62 4.11 9.61
N VAL A 736 7.85 4.53 9.33
CA VAL A 736 8.51 5.63 10.06
C VAL A 736 7.68 6.90 9.97
N ALA A 737 7.19 7.25 8.78
CA ALA A 737 6.35 8.42 8.57
C ALA A 737 5.06 8.38 9.41
N ASP A 738 4.39 7.22 9.41
CA ASP A 738 3.18 6.99 10.20
C ASP A 738 3.49 7.19 11.70
N VAL A 739 4.44 6.45 12.25
CA VAL A 739 4.79 6.54 13.68
C VAL A 739 5.27 7.94 14.07
N LEU A 740 6.06 8.60 13.21
CA LEU A 740 6.50 9.98 13.44
C LEU A 740 5.32 10.94 13.50
N GLY A 741 4.31 10.78 12.62
CA GLY A 741 3.10 11.58 12.66
C GLY A 741 2.33 11.41 13.97
N GLU A 742 2.27 10.18 14.49
CA GLU A 742 1.65 9.85 15.78
C GLU A 742 2.39 10.49 16.95
N CYS A 743 3.70 10.25 17.09
CA CYS A 743 4.51 10.82 18.17
C CYS A 743 4.51 12.35 18.13
N PHE A 744 4.58 12.95 16.94
CA PHE A 744 4.53 14.40 16.80
C PHE A 744 3.18 14.98 17.24
N ALA A 745 2.07 14.32 16.90
CA ALA A 745 0.74 14.71 17.36
C ALA A 745 0.64 14.72 18.89
N GLU A 746 1.13 13.68 19.55
CA GLU A 746 1.13 13.56 21.01
C GLU A 746 1.92 14.70 21.66
N LYS A 747 3.08 15.06 21.09
CA LYS A 747 3.88 16.20 21.59
C LYS A 747 3.16 17.53 21.44
N MET A 748 2.46 17.74 20.34
CA MET A 748 1.67 18.96 20.15
C MET A 748 0.53 19.06 21.15
N ILE A 749 -0.15 17.94 21.42
CA ILE A 749 -1.20 17.85 22.44
C ILE A 749 -0.62 18.19 23.82
N ASP A 750 0.54 17.63 24.18
CA ASP A 750 1.19 17.90 25.46
C ASP A 750 1.64 19.36 25.60
N ALA A 751 2.20 19.95 24.53
CA ALA A 751 2.57 21.36 24.50
C ALA A 751 1.34 22.26 24.69
N LEU A 752 0.23 21.92 24.02
CA LEU A 752 -1.03 22.64 24.18
C LEU A 752 -1.57 22.56 25.61
N ARG A 753 -1.54 21.37 26.24
CA ARG A 753 -1.96 21.19 27.63
C ARG A 753 -1.13 22.04 28.58
N LYS A 754 0.20 22.06 28.41
CA LYS A 754 1.10 22.90 29.22
C LYS A 754 0.84 24.40 29.03
N SER A 755 0.58 24.84 27.80
CA SER A 755 0.21 26.22 27.52
C SER A 755 -1.06 26.62 28.28
N ASN A 756 -2.09 25.76 28.26
CA ASN A 756 -3.34 26.02 28.97
C ASN A 756 -3.23 25.96 30.49
N GLU A 757 -2.24 25.26 31.05
CA GLU A 757 -1.97 25.23 32.50
C GLU A 757 -1.22 26.48 32.99
N SER A 758 -0.55 27.20 32.08
CA SER A 758 0.21 28.41 32.39
C SER A 758 -0.59 29.71 32.27
N GLU A 759 -1.76 29.66 31.60
CA GLU A 759 -2.77 30.73 31.55
C GLU A 759 -3.72 30.64 32.76
#